data_AF-A0A430FPS2-F1
#
_entry.id   AF-A0A430FPS2-F1
#
_cell.length_a   1.000
_cell.length_b   1.000
_cell.length_c   1.000
_cell.angle_alpha   90.00
_cell.angle_beta   90.00
_cell.angle_gamma   90.00
#
_symmetry.space_group_name_H-M   'P 1'
#
loop_
_entity.id
_entity.type
_entity.pdbx_description
1 polymer ?
#
loop_
_entity_poly.entity_id
_entity_poly.type
_entity_poly.pdbx_seq_one_letter_code
_entity_poly.pdbx_strand_id
1 'polypeptide(L)'
;MHQDPNTYMDKSRENGEYMESKRPEQPQQPSQQPQLEPIEELFIQMRHQPDPFHAPDPAAAPVVHDDAADTEDAQTSSATSTDKVKAAPVKKRRKSEYKHKRAHKQHRPFPGWLYAVLFIVFDLVTLAIVQWGVSAPTTNDSLNRVSLLDMIMKMGKGNFVFLFNVLIIGLIYLALLMLTNRFWIATPILTSVAIIYAVVNRLKIEVRTEPLLPSDLNFLHSDAESIAGFIPTGSAFLITMAVIVLVAIIVLCIVLNHFDGRHGSMVRGRTAATKSLAAIARILLTILPVSGLYFYVMQVGNVDSWAYKVSRAMGDTPSMWDGVYDAQRNGPIVSFLRQIHPTIMQMPDDYSEQTMNDVAKRYSEVATKINTKRSENLTNNTVIYVLSESFSDPTRVPGVKLNKDPMPQIRALKGETTSGLMLSSGYGGGTANLEYMGLTGMSMCNFDASLTSPYQQMLPGASWVPSINQMWGNPKNSIGLHPYEASMYSRAQNYKKMKFSHFYTLSGEDKISHQDHIDDSPYVSDEAAYKSTLEQVESTNNSQFIQLITMQNHMPYKHWYKNNEFKTTNKAGSEKLTDSEREDIETYSKGMEYTDDATMDFLKQLDQVNKPVTVVFYGDHLPGIYKTASKDEKNSIDLHLTDYFIWSNKASEVKGEPIQDIPADTNVYSSPNFFIEQVAQQTDSKVSPFIAFLTRMHQHIAAMEPPVVNKIQGWDRIPEGQAIYLNSKGDPMSVADMSKDTRELLHDYELIQYDITAGNHYLKDTNFMNLPNTKNS
;
A
#
# COMPACT_ATOMS: atom_id res chain seq x y z
N MET A 1 -37.42 -14.57 61.68
CA MET A 1 -38.10 -13.59 62.56
C MET A 1 -38.24 -12.28 61.80
N HIS A 2 -39.33 -11.53 61.97
CA HIS A 2 -39.41 -10.15 61.50
C HIS A 2 -38.67 -9.23 62.48
N GLN A 3 -38.06 -8.16 61.98
CA GLN A 3 -38.52 -6.78 62.28
C GLN A 3 -37.76 -5.73 61.43
N ASP A 4 -38.53 -4.90 60.74
CA ASP A 4 -38.20 -3.51 60.39
C ASP A 4 -38.89 -2.62 61.45
N PRO A 5 -38.37 -1.44 61.81
CA PRO A 5 -39.12 -0.25 61.39
C PRO A 5 -38.30 1.00 61.04
N ASN A 6 -38.69 1.60 59.90
CA ASN A 6 -38.48 2.99 59.49
C ASN A 6 -38.74 4.08 60.56
N THR A 7 -37.95 5.17 60.54
CA THR A 7 -38.31 6.60 60.78
C THR A 7 -37.05 7.49 60.59
N TYR A 8 -37.06 8.77 60.18
CA TYR A 8 -38.10 9.80 60.01
C TYR A 8 -37.84 10.72 58.78
N MET A 9 -38.87 11.45 58.34
CA MET A 9 -38.89 12.64 57.44
C MET A 9 -38.46 13.94 58.18
N ASP A 10 -38.23 15.14 57.63
CA ASP A 10 -38.07 15.78 56.28
C ASP A 10 -37.65 17.27 56.53
N LYS A 11 -37.26 18.06 55.50
CA LYS A 11 -37.08 19.54 55.47
C LYS A 11 -35.76 20.10 56.08
N SER A 12 -35.15 21.18 55.58
CA SER A 12 -35.39 22.00 54.36
C SER A 12 -34.23 22.95 54.00
N ARG A 13 -34.11 23.27 52.70
CA ARG A 13 -33.69 24.55 52.06
C ARG A 13 -32.33 25.22 52.35
N GLU A 14 -31.72 25.58 51.21
CA GLU A 14 -31.01 26.83 50.88
C GLU A 14 -29.54 27.08 51.32
N ASN A 15 -28.75 27.39 50.28
CA ASN A 15 -27.56 28.25 50.22
C ASN A 15 -26.33 27.92 51.08
N GLY A 16 -25.28 27.44 50.41
CA GLY A 16 -23.90 27.39 50.92
C GLY A 16 -22.91 27.44 49.75
N GLU A 17 -22.01 28.42 49.77
CA GLU A 17 -21.02 28.66 48.71
C GLU A 17 -19.96 27.55 48.68
N TYR A 18 -19.52 27.15 47.48
CA TYR A 18 -18.33 26.30 47.32
C TYR A 18 -17.18 27.09 46.70
N MET A 19 -16.06 27.12 47.43
CA MET A 19 -14.87 27.91 47.12
C MET A 19 -14.19 27.49 45.82
N GLU A 20 -13.82 28.48 45.01
CA GLU A 20 -13.08 28.33 43.77
C GLU A 20 -11.58 28.12 44.04
N SER A 21 -11.08 26.89 43.87
CA SER A 21 -9.65 26.57 44.02
C SER A 21 -8.88 26.88 42.73
N LYS A 22 -8.13 27.99 42.76
CA LYS A 22 -7.37 28.51 41.61
C LYS A 22 -6.38 27.46 41.05
N ARG A 23 -6.46 27.21 39.73
CA ARG A 23 -5.30 26.73 38.96
C ARG A 23 -4.30 27.88 38.79
N PRO A 24 -2.99 27.61 38.76
CA PRO A 24 -2.00 28.61 38.34
C PRO A 24 -2.13 28.88 36.83
N GLU A 25 -2.00 30.14 36.44
CA GLU A 25 -2.01 30.56 35.03
C GLU A 25 -0.66 30.20 34.38
N GLN A 26 -0.70 29.55 33.21
CA GLN A 26 0.46 29.49 32.33
C GLN A 26 0.56 30.80 31.51
N PRO A 27 1.74 31.40 31.35
CA PRO A 27 1.89 32.64 30.60
C PRO A 27 1.61 32.41 29.11
N GLN A 28 0.78 33.26 28.51
CA GLN A 28 0.52 33.25 27.07
C GLN A 28 1.79 33.61 26.30
N GLN A 29 2.30 32.68 25.49
CA GLN A 29 3.26 33.04 24.44
C GLN A 29 2.54 33.81 23.32
N PRO A 30 3.14 34.88 22.77
CA PRO A 30 2.53 35.63 21.68
C PRO A 30 2.51 34.80 20.40
N SER A 31 1.40 34.86 19.65
CA SER A 31 1.24 34.17 18.37
C SER A 31 2.26 34.68 17.35
N GLN A 32 3.28 33.88 17.03
CA GLN A 32 4.14 34.15 15.90
C GLN A 32 3.38 33.90 14.60
N GLN A 33 3.29 34.93 13.75
CA GLN A 33 2.91 34.73 12.36
C GLN A 33 4.07 34.02 11.64
N PRO A 34 3.81 33.05 10.74
CA PRO A 34 4.87 32.50 9.91
C PRO A 34 5.45 33.61 9.04
N GLN A 35 6.74 33.90 9.19
CA GLN A 35 7.45 34.76 8.25
C GLN A 35 7.63 33.98 6.95
N LEU A 36 7.10 34.52 5.85
CA LEU A 36 7.36 34.00 4.51
C LEU A 36 8.78 34.40 4.12
N GLU A 37 9.65 33.42 3.89
CA GLU A 37 10.99 33.68 3.36
C GLU A 37 10.93 34.22 1.91
N PRO A 38 11.91 35.03 1.49
CA PRO A 38 11.97 35.54 0.12
C PRO A 38 12.20 34.43 -0.90
N ILE A 39 11.48 34.50 -2.03
CA ILE A 39 11.47 33.49 -3.12
C ILE A 39 12.84 33.33 -3.83
N GLU A 40 13.85 34.15 -3.50
CA GLU A 40 15.16 34.15 -4.16
C GLU A 40 16.09 33.00 -3.74
N GLU A 41 16.03 32.50 -2.50
CA GLU A 41 16.93 31.39 -2.08
C GLU A 41 16.56 30.05 -2.73
N LEU A 42 15.29 29.85 -3.08
CA LEU A 42 14.80 28.66 -3.80
C LEU A 42 15.43 28.48 -5.18
N PHE A 43 16.04 29.53 -5.75
CA PHE A 43 16.74 29.49 -7.03
C PHE A 43 18.26 29.22 -6.92
N ILE A 44 18.84 29.22 -5.72
CA ILE A 44 20.28 29.02 -5.52
C ILE A 44 20.62 27.53 -5.37
N GLN A 45 19.78 26.73 -4.73
CA GLN A 45 20.02 25.29 -4.55
C GLN A 45 20.03 24.49 -5.88
N MET A 46 19.39 24.99 -6.95
CA MET A 46 19.38 24.34 -8.27
C MET A 46 20.71 24.43 -9.06
N ARG A 47 21.81 24.92 -8.47
CA ARG A 47 23.09 25.12 -9.18
C ARG A 47 24.25 24.19 -8.81
N HIS A 48 24.11 23.31 -7.83
CA HIS A 48 25.19 22.41 -7.37
C HIS A 48 24.75 20.95 -7.29
N GLN A 49 24.61 20.31 -8.46
CA GLN A 49 24.83 18.87 -8.63
C GLN A 49 25.91 18.67 -9.71
N PRO A 50 26.84 17.70 -9.55
CA PRO A 50 27.83 17.37 -10.56
C PRO A 50 27.24 16.50 -11.68
N ASP A 51 27.65 16.78 -12.92
CA ASP A 51 27.17 16.10 -14.13
C ASP A 51 27.74 14.66 -14.23
N PRO A 52 26.91 13.58 -14.32
CA PRO A 52 27.38 12.21 -14.30
C PRO A 52 27.59 11.58 -15.70
N PHE A 53 27.89 12.37 -16.73
CA PHE A 53 28.16 11.86 -18.08
C PHE A 53 29.47 12.37 -18.69
N HIS A 54 30.42 11.45 -18.86
CA HIS A 54 31.62 11.63 -19.69
C HIS A 54 31.78 10.40 -20.59
N ALA A 55 31.75 10.64 -21.90
CA ALA A 55 32.07 9.65 -22.94
C ALA A 55 33.16 10.24 -23.85
N PRO A 56 34.11 9.43 -24.36
CA PRO A 56 35.35 9.95 -24.94
C PRO A 56 35.21 10.50 -26.37
N ASP A 57 36.07 11.47 -26.68
CA ASP A 57 36.18 12.19 -27.96
C ASP A 57 37.02 11.42 -29.02
N PRO A 58 36.54 11.21 -30.26
CA PRO A 58 37.28 10.55 -31.34
C PRO A 58 37.89 11.53 -32.36
N ALA A 59 39.22 11.65 -32.40
CA ALA A 59 39.94 12.53 -33.32
C ALA A 59 40.45 11.83 -34.62
N ALA A 60 40.47 12.62 -35.71
CA ALA A 60 41.30 12.49 -36.93
C ALA A 60 41.07 11.30 -37.92
N ALA A 61 40.41 11.63 -39.05
CA ALA A 61 40.87 11.58 -40.45
C ALA A 61 41.75 10.39 -40.98
N PRO A 62 41.52 9.92 -42.23
CA PRO A 62 42.08 10.62 -43.40
C PRO A 62 41.13 10.73 -44.64
N VAL A 63 41.70 11.12 -45.80
CA VAL A 63 41.06 11.67 -47.02
C VAL A 63 41.22 10.69 -48.24
N VAL A 64 40.78 11.10 -49.45
CA VAL A 64 41.10 10.57 -50.82
C VAL A 64 40.01 9.64 -51.41
N HIS A 65 39.53 9.73 -52.67
CA HIS A 65 39.88 10.54 -53.88
C HIS A 65 38.63 11.09 -54.63
N ASP A 66 38.85 11.75 -55.78
CA ASP A 66 37.91 12.51 -56.63
C ASP A 66 37.08 11.66 -57.62
N ASP A 67 36.06 12.26 -58.29
CA ASP A 67 36.18 12.54 -59.74
C ASP A 67 35.13 13.54 -60.31
N ALA A 68 35.43 14.05 -61.52
CA ALA A 68 34.99 15.28 -62.17
C ALA A 68 33.52 15.47 -62.70
N ALA A 69 33.17 16.77 -62.91
CA ALA A 69 32.53 17.38 -64.11
C ALA A 69 31.03 17.12 -64.45
N ASP A 70 30.23 17.98 -65.11
CA ASP A 70 30.28 19.41 -65.58
C ASP A 70 28.84 19.86 -66.04
N THR A 71 28.48 21.05 -66.58
CA THR A 71 29.18 22.30 -67.01
C THR A 71 28.25 23.56 -66.92
N GLU A 72 28.86 24.73 -66.64
CA GLU A 72 28.72 26.09 -67.26
C GLU A 72 27.40 26.88 -67.57
N ASP A 73 27.61 28.21 -67.68
CA ASP A 73 26.83 29.35 -68.24
C ASP A 73 25.36 29.63 -67.82
N ALA A 74 24.93 30.76 -67.22
CA ALA A 74 25.45 32.12 -66.89
C ALA A 74 25.04 33.31 -67.81
N GLN A 75 25.12 34.53 -67.22
CA GLN A 75 25.05 35.89 -67.83
C GLN A 75 23.68 36.45 -68.32
N THR A 76 23.39 37.77 -68.30
CA THR A 76 23.92 38.92 -67.52
C THR A 76 22.91 40.10 -67.36
N SER A 77 22.95 40.72 -66.18
CA SER A 77 22.73 42.13 -65.77
C SER A 77 22.21 43.27 -66.68
N SER A 78 21.61 44.29 -66.00
CA SER A 78 21.71 45.76 -66.27
C SER A 78 20.81 46.37 -67.37
N ALA A 79 20.42 47.66 -67.34
CA ALA A 79 20.29 48.64 -66.25
C ALA A 79 19.53 49.94 -66.67
N THR A 80 19.07 50.70 -65.67
CA THR A 80 18.89 52.19 -65.65
C THR A 80 17.80 52.93 -66.46
N SER A 81 17.46 54.08 -65.85
CA SER A 81 16.98 55.38 -66.39
C SER A 81 15.49 55.62 -66.73
N THR A 82 14.94 56.62 -66.01
CA THR A 82 14.07 57.75 -66.44
C THR A 82 12.90 57.53 -67.42
N ASP A 83 11.73 58.17 -67.26
CA ASP A 83 11.52 59.49 -66.66
C ASP A 83 10.10 59.72 -66.07
N LYS A 84 9.86 60.93 -65.53
CA LYS A 84 8.60 61.42 -64.98
C LYS A 84 7.67 61.93 -66.09
N VAL A 85 6.34 61.84 -65.92
CA VAL A 85 5.45 63.01 -66.05
C VAL A 85 4.05 62.80 -65.43
N LYS A 86 3.51 63.94 -65.00
CA LYS A 86 2.31 64.28 -64.20
C LYS A 86 0.94 63.71 -64.65
N ALA A 87 0.01 63.83 -63.68
CA ALA A 87 -1.41 64.19 -63.83
C ALA A 87 -2.50 63.09 -63.88
N ALA A 88 -3.42 63.20 -62.91
CA ALA A 88 -4.80 62.68 -62.91
C ALA A 88 -5.75 63.86 -63.31
N PRO A 89 -7.12 63.79 -63.28
CA PRO A 89 -7.98 62.74 -62.69
C PRO A 89 -9.34 62.44 -63.40
N VAL A 90 -10.19 61.64 -62.73
CA VAL A 90 -11.67 61.46 -62.88
C VAL A 90 -12.26 60.96 -64.22
N LYS A 91 -12.82 59.74 -64.23
CA LYS A 91 -14.29 59.51 -64.08
C LYS A 91 -14.69 58.03 -63.97
N LYS A 92 -15.79 57.78 -63.25
CA LYS A 92 -16.41 56.45 -63.05
C LYS A 92 -17.11 55.97 -64.32
N ARG A 93 -16.96 54.68 -64.65
CA ARG A 93 -18.04 53.93 -65.34
C ARG A 93 -18.08 52.48 -64.83
N ARG A 94 -19.25 52.03 -64.38
CA ARG A 94 -19.48 50.63 -63.99
C ARG A 94 -19.42 49.74 -65.24
N LYS A 95 -18.67 48.64 -65.15
CA LYS A 95 -19.14 47.33 -65.62
C LYS A 95 -19.03 46.33 -64.48
N SER A 96 -20.00 45.44 -64.40
CA SER A 96 -20.13 44.43 -63.35
C SER A 96 -20.03 43.07 -64.00
N GLU A 97 -19.07 42.25 -63.58
CA GLU A 97 -19.00 40.85 -63.99
C GLU A 97 -18.69 39.95 -62.79
N TYR A 98 -19.29 38.77 -62.83
CA TYR A 98 -19.52 37.87 -61.71
C TYR A 98 -18.26 37.37 -61.00
N LYS A 99 -18.06 37.79 -59.74
CA LYS A 99 -17.36 36.92 -58.77
C LYS A 99 -18.30 35.79 -58.36
N HIS A 100 -18.02 34.57 -58.80
CA HIS A 100 -18.58 33.36 -58.19
C HIS A 100 -18.04 33.22 -56.74
N LYS A 101 -18.65 33.95 -55.80
CA LYS A 101 -18.57 33.57 -54.40
C LYS A 101 -19.32 32.25 -54.25
N ARG A 102 -18.58 31.13 -54.13
CA ARG A 102 -19.09 29.95 -53.43
C ARG A 102 -19.43 30.41 -52.01
N ALA A 103 -20.72 30.68 -51.78
CA ALA A 103 -21.22 30.97 -50.45
C ALA A 103 -21.17 29.66 -49.65
N HIS A 104 -20.06 29.42 -48.96
CA HIS A 104 -20.02 28.43 -47.90
C HIS A 104 -21.18 28.75 -46.95
N LYS A 105 -22.15 27.83 -46.85
CA LYS A 105 -23.17 27.89 -45.82
C LYS A 105 -22.45 27.83 -44.48
N GLN A 106 -22.26 28.99 -43.84
CA GLN A 106 -21.80 29.00 -42.46
C GLN A 106 -22.87 28.29 -41.64
N HIS A 107 -22.52 27.12 -41.12
CA HIS A 107 -23.41 26.38 -40.24
C HIS A 107 -23.75 27.25 -39.02
N ARG A 108 -24.93 27.04 -38.44
CA ARG A 108 -25.29 27.74 -37.20
C ARG A 108 -24.46 27.14 -36.05
N PRO A 109 -23.91 27.96 -35.13
CA PRO A 109 -23.25 27.43 -33.94
C PRO A 109 -24.27 26.66 -33.10
N PHE A 110 -23.87 25.52 -32.52
CA PHE A 110 -24.77 24.78 -31.65
C PHE A 110 -25.09 25.60 -30.37
N PRO A 111 -26.31 25.47 -29.81
CA PRO A 111 -26.77 26.32 -28.71
C PRO A 111 -25.96 26.09 -27.42
N GLY A 112 -25.96 27.08 -26.53
CA GLY A 112 -25.17 27.05 -25.28
C GLY A 112 -25.41 25.79 -24.44
N TRP A 113 -26.67 25.49 -24.16
CA TRP A 113 -27.10 24.38 -23.31
C TRP A 113 -26.66 22.99 -23.83
N LEU A 114 -26.51 22.80 -25.14
CA LEU A 114 -26.14 21.49 -25.69
C LEU A 114 -24.74 21.07 -25.24
N TYR A 115 -23.82 22.02 -25.03
CA TYR A 115 -22.47 21.72 -24.54
C TYR A 115 -22.49 21.40 -23.05
N ALA A 116 -23.39 21.99 -22.26
CA ALA A 116 -23.54 21.63 -20.85
C ALA A 116 -24.12 20.22 -20.70
N VAL A 117 -25.11 19.86 -21.53
CA VAL A 117 -25.65 18.49 -21.58
C VAL A 117 -24.60 17.50 -22.07
N LEU A 118 -23.92 17.78 -23.18
CA LEU A 118 -22.88 16.89 -23.71
C LEU A 118 -21.69 16.77 -22.76
N PHE A 119 -21.31 17.83 -22.02
CA PHE A 119 -20.25 17.79 -21.03
C PHE A 119 -20.54 16.73 -19.97
N ILE A 120 -21.72 16.83 -19.33
CA ILE A 120 -22.18 15.85 -18.32
C ILE A 120 -22.31 14.44 -18.92
N VAL A 121 -22.79 14.31 -20.16
CA VAL A 121 -22.86 13.01 -20.85
C VAL A 121 -21.47 12.41 -21.07
N PHE A 122 -20.47 13.20 -21.44
CA PHE A 122 -19.10 12.71 -21.61
C PHE A 122 -18.38 12.44 -20.28
N ASP A 123 -18.70 13.15 -19.19
CA ASP A 123 -18.25 12.79 -17.84
C ASP A 123 -18.81 11.42 -17.42
N LEU A 124 -20.11 11.20 -17.62
CA LEU A 124 -20.80 9.95 -17.29
C LEU A 124 -20.31 8.77 -18.14
N VAL A 125 -20.09 8.99 -19.44
CA VAL A 125 -19.50 7.99 -20.35
C VAL A 125 -18.05 7.70 -19.96
N THR A 126 -17.26 8.71 -19.58
CA THR A 126 -15.89 8.54 -19.09
C THR A 126 -15.86 7.69 -17.81
N LEU A 127 -16.76 7.95 -16.85
CA LEU A 127 -16.88 7.14 -15.64
C LEU A 127 -17.27 5.69 -15.96
N ALA A 128 -18.24 5.48 -16.86
CA ALA A 128 -18.66 4.14 -17.27
C ALA A 128 -17.52 3.36 -17.95
N ILE A 129 -16.68 4.03 -18.74
CA ILE A 129 -15.51 3.43 -19.38
C ILE A 129 -14.47 2.99 -18.33
N VAL A 130 -14.07 3.87 -17.41
CA VAL A 130 -13.06 3.50 -16.39
C VAL A 130 -13.57 2.46 -15.41
N GLN A 131 -14.85 2.53 -15.00
CA GLN A 131 -15.47 1.52 -14.14
C GLN A 131 -15.54 0.15 -14.84
N TRP A 132 -15.83 0.11 -16.14
CA TRP A 132 -15.80 -1.13 -16.92
C TRP A 132 -14.40 -1.78 -16.92
N GLY A 133 -13.34 -0.97 -16.96
CA GLY A 133 -11.95 -1.44 -16.87
C GLY A 133 -11.69 -2.27 -15.62
N VAL A 134 -12.15 -1.81 -14.45
CA VAL A 134 -12.03 -2.54 -13.17
C VAL A 134 -13.13 -3.59 -12.92
N SER A 135 -14.18 -3.62 -13.74
CA SER A 135 -15.30 -4.59 -13.64
C SER A 135 -14.94 -5.97 -14.22
N ALA A 136 -13.75 -6.48 -13.92
CA ALA A 136 -13.35 -7.84 -14.24
C ALA A 136 -13.93 -8.84 -13.22
N PRO A 137 -14.04 -10.14 -13.56
CA PRO A 137 -14.06 -11.18 -12.54
C PRO A 137 -12.73 -11.13 -11.76
N THR A 138 -12.79 -10.89 -10.45
CA THR A 138 -11.85 -11.52 -9.53
C THR A 138 -12.23 -13.01 -9.41
N THR A 139 -11.30 -13.87 -9.00
CA THR A 139 -11.59 -15.31 -8.84
C THR A 139 -12.44 -15.60 -7.58
N ASN A 140 -12.42 -14.70 -6.61
CA ASN A 140 -13.35 -14.67 -5.47
C ASN A 140 -14.80 -14.24 -5.84
N ASP A 141 -15.61 -15.18 -6.34
CA ASP A 141 -17.07 -14.99 -6.55
C ASP A 141 -17.87 -14.79 -5.23
N SER A 142 -17.22 -14.87 -4.07
CA SER A 142 -17.78 -14.58 -2.74
C SER A 142 -18.05 -13.08 -2.48
N LEU A 143 -17.37 -12.19 -3.22
CA LEU A 143 -17.49 -10.74 -3.08
C LEU A 143 -18.42 -10.16 -4.15
N ASN A 144 -19.52 -9.54 -3.71
CA ASN A 144 -20.47 -8.87 -4.60
C ASN A 144 -19.78 -7.76 -5.42
N ARG A 145 -19.59 -8.02 -6.72
CA ARG A 145 -18.99 -7.11 -7.70
C ARG A 145 -19.69 -5.75 -7.67
N VAL A 146 -18.96 -4.66 -7.43
CA VAL A 146 -19.57 -3.33 -7.32
C VAL A 146 -19.71 -2.72 -8.72
N SER A 147 -20.93 -2.76 -9.26
CA SER A 147 -21.23 -2.16 -10.55
C SER A 147 -21.41 -0.64 -10.45
N LEU A 148 -21.41 0.03 -11.61
CA LEU A 148 -21.77 1.45 -11.69
C LEU A 148 -23.20 1.72 -11.15
N LEU A 149 -24.12 0.77 -11.30
CA LEU A 149 -25.47 0.88 -10.75
C LEU A 149 -25.46 0.83 -9.22
N ASP A 150 -24.58 0.06 -8.60
CA ASP A 150 -24.43 0.02 -7.14
C ASP A 150 -23.87 1.34 -6.60
N MET A 151 -22.92 1.97 -7.32
CA MET A 151 -22.45 3.33 -6.99
C MET A 151 -23.56 4.37 -7.06
N ILE A 152 -24.50 4.25 -8.01
CA ILE A 152 -25.68 5.12 -8.11
C ILE A 152 -26.69 4.82 -6.99
N MET A 153 -26.99 3.55 -6.72
CA MET A 153 -27.93 3.14 -5.66
C MET A 153 -27.42 3.51 -4.26
N LYS A 154 -26.09 3.53 -4.04
CA LYS A 154 -25.43 4.03 -2.83
C LYS A 154 -25.76 5.50 -2.51
N MET A 155 -26.04 6.34 -3.52
CA MET A 155 -26.43 7.75 -3.30
C MET A 155 -27.74 7.87 -2.51
N GLY A 156 -28.69 6.96 -2.74
CA GLY A 156 -29.94 6.89 -1.96
C GLY A 156 -29.74 6.47 -0.50
N LYS A 157 -28.52 6.06 -0.12
CA LYS A 157 -28.09 5.72 1.25
C LYS A 157 -27.07 6.70 1.82
N GLY A 158 -26.89 7.87 1.18
CA GLY A 158 -25.97 8.92 1.63
C GLY A 158 -24.50 8.73 1.26
N ASN A 159 -24.16 7.74 0.43
CA ASN A 159 -22.80 7.56 -0.12
C ASN A 159 -22.76 8.10 -1.54
N PHE A 160 -22.04 9.20 -1.76
CA PHE A 160 -22.07 9.99 -3.00
C PHE A 160 -20.90 9.67 -3.95
N VAL A 161 -20.27 8.50 -3.83
CA VAL A 161 -18.96 8.24 -4.45
C VAL A 161 -19.03 8.20 -5.99
N PHE A 162 -20.18 7.85 -6.55
CA PHE A 162 -20.50 8.05 -7.98
C PHE A 162 -20.35 9.51 -8.40
N LEU A 163 -21.05 10.42 -7.72
CA LEU A 163 -21.01 11.86 -8.00
C LEU A 163 -19.59 12.41 -7.79
N PHE A 164 -18.84 11.88 -6.83
CA PHE A 164 -17.46 12.30 -6.58
C PHE A 164 -16.53 11.98 -7.75
N ASN A 165 -16.59 10.76 -8.29
CA ASN A 165 -15.85 10.40 -9.49
C ASN A 165 -16.27 11.29 -10.70
N VAL A 166 -17.57 11.54 -10.90
CA VAL A 166 -18.07 12.46 -11.94
C VAL A 166 -17.52 13.87 -11.76
N LEU A 167 -17.46 14.40 -10.54
CA LEU A 167 -16.92 15.74 -10.26
C LEU A 167 -15.42 15.83 -10.54
N ILE A 168 -14.63 14.81 -10.19
CA ILE A 168 -13.20 14.75 -10.47
C ILE A 168 -12.95 14.69 -11.99
N ILE A 169 -13.69 13.85 -12.72
CA ILE A 169 -13.64 13.80 -14.21
C ILE A 169 -14.00 15.18 -14.79
N GLY A 170 -15.09 15.80 -14.31
CA GLY A 170 -15.52 17.11 -14.76
C GLY A 170 -14.48 18.22 -14.52
N LEU A 171 -13.73 18.18 -13.42
CA LEU A 171 -12.62 19.12 -13.18
C LEU A 171 -11.46 18.92 -14.17
N ILE A 172 -11.08 17.67 -14.45
CA ILE A 172 -10.06 17.31 -15.46
C ILE A 172 -10.51 17.76 -16.86
N TYR A 173 -11.75 17.44 -17.22
CA TYR A 173 -12.33 17.78 -18.51
C TYR A 173 -12.50 19.30 -18.69
N LEU A 174 -12.91 20.03 -17.64
CA LEU A 174 -13.00 21.49 -17.67
C LEU A 174 -11.63 22.13 -17.92
N ALA A 175 -10.57 21.68 -17.23
CA ALA A 175 -9.21 22.16 -17.47
C ALA A 175 -8.77 21.93 -18.92
N LEU A 176 -8.91 20.70 -19.43
CA LEU A 176 -8.60 20.32 -20.81
C LEU A 176 -9.44 21.13 -21.83
N LEU A 177 -10.71 21.37 -21.54
CA LEU A 177 -11.64 22.14 -22.36
C LEU A 177 -11.30 23.62 -22.40
N MET A 178 -10.77 24.20 -21.32
CA MET A 178 -10.36 25.61 -21.27
C MET A 178 -8.96 25.84 -21.85
N LEU A 179 -8.03 24.91 -21.60
CA LEU A 179 -6.70 24.86 -22.21
C LEU A 179 -6.80 24.83 -23.74
N THR A 180 -7.61 23.91 -24.29
CA THR A 180 -7.86 23.85 -25.75
C THR A 180 -8.81 24.93 -26.25
N ASN A 181 -9.81 25.34 -25.45
CA ASN A 181 -11.01 26.08 -25.87
C ASN A 181 -11.76 25.41 -27.04
N ARG A 182 -11.73 24.07 -27.12
CA ARG A 182 -12.28 23.30 -28.24
C ARG A 182 -12.93 22.01 -27.74
N PHE A 183 -14.25 22.05 -27.58
CA PHE A 183 -15.06 20.90 -27.15
C PHE A 183 -14.76 19.63 -27.95
N TRP A 184 -14.78 19.72 -29.29
CA TRP A 184 -14.51 18.60 -30.19
C TRP A 184 -13.03 18.16 -30.27
N ILE A 185 -12.14 18.74 -29.45
CA ILE A 185 -10.73 18.31 -29.29
C ILE A 185 -10.51 17.79 -27.86
N ALA A 186 -10.98 18.52 -26.84
CA ALA A 186 -10.92 18.08 -25.45
C ALA A 186 -11.68 16.76 -25.22
N THR A 187 -12.85 16.60 -25.84
CA THR A 187 -13.69 15.40 -25.69
C THR A 187 -13.00 14.12 -26.16
N PRO A 188 -12.53 14.01 -27.43
CA PRO A 188 -11.86 12.78 -27.87
C PRO A 188 -10.54 12.54 -27.12
N ILE A 189 -9.84 13.57 -26.63
CA ILE A 189 -8.65 13.37 -25.78
C ILE A 189 -9.04 12.72 -24.45
N LEU A 190 -10.02 13.27 -23.72
CA LEU A 190 -10.50 12.70 -22.45
C LEU A 190 -10.93 11.24 -22.63
N THR A 191 -11.81 10.98 -23.60
CA THR A 191 -12.33 9.63 -23.82
C THR A 191 -11.26 8.66 -24.31
N SER A 192 -10.25 9.12 -25.07
CA SER A 192 -9.13 8.26 -25.47
C SER A 192 -8.27 7.86 -24.28
N VAL A 193 -7.92 8.81 -23.40
CA VAL A 193 -7.18 8.52 -22.15
C VAL A 193 -7.98 7.56 -21.27
N ALA A 194 -9.30 7.77 -21.15
CA ALA A 194 -10.17 6.88 -20.38
C ALA A 194 -10.27 5.46 -20.97
N ILE A 195 -10.37 5.33 -22.30
CA ILE A 195 -10.38 4.02 -22.99
C ILE A 195 -9.03 3.31 -22.80
N ILE A 196 -7.91 4.03 -22.96
CA ILE A 196 -6.56 3.45 -22.76
C ILE A 196 -6.39 3.00 -21.31
N TYR A 197 -6.72 3.85 -20.34
CA TYR A 197 -6.70 3.49 -18.91
C TYR A 197 -7.57 2.26 -18.64
N ALA A 198 -8.81 2.23 -19.12
CA ALA A 198 -9.74 1.12 -18.89
C ALA A 198 -9.24 -0.19 -19.52
N VAL A 199 -8.67 -0.15 -20.72
CA VAL A 199 -8.08 -1.32 -21.38
C VAL A 199 -6.86 -1.82 -20.63
N VAL A 200 -5.89 -0.95 -20.30
CA VAL A 200 -4.66 -1.37 -19.59
C VAL A 200 -5.00 -1.92 -18.21
N ASN A 201 -5.90 -1.27 -17.47
CA ASN A 201 -6.35 -1.72 -16.16
C ASN A 201 -7.09 -3.08 -16.27
N ARG A 202 -7.95 -3.25 -17.29
CA ARG A 202 -8.61 -4.53 -17.56
C ARG A 202 -7.63 -5.67 -17.83
N LEU A 203 -6.63 -5.44 -18.68
CA LEU A 203 -5.61 -6.43 -19.03
C LEU A 203 -4.67 -6.74 -17.85
N LYS A 204 -4.35 -5.75 -16.99
CA LYS A 204 -3.59 -5.98 -15.76
C LYS A 204 -4.37 -6.88 -14.80
N ILE A 205 -5.65 -6.59 -14.55
CA ILE A 205 -6.50 -7.38 -13.65
C ILE A 205 -6.68 -8.81 -14.18
N GLU A 206 -6.82 -9.01 -15.50
CA GLU A 206 -6.98 -10.34 -16.11
C GLU A 206 -5.75 -11.25 -15.97
N VAL A 207 -4.55 -10.69 -15.78
CA VAL A 207 -3.28 -11.44 -15.62
C VAL A 207 -2.78 -11.49 -14.17
N ARG A 208 -3.05 -10.43 -13.38
CA ARG A 208 -2.44 -10.21 -12.07
C ARG A 208 -3.44 -9.92 -10.96
N THR A 209 -4.73 -9.83 -11.25
CA THR A 209 -5.79 -9.54 -10.26
C THR A 209 -5.51 -8.25 -9.44
N GLU A 210 -4.78 -7.30 -10.03
CA GLU A 210 -4.38 -6.01 -9.46
C GLU A 210 -4.84 -4.85 -10.36
N PRO A 211 -5.31 -3.71 -9.80
CA PRO A 211 -5.64 -2.53 -10.58
C PRO A 211 -4.36 -1.81 -11.07
N LEU A 212 -4.50 -0.85 -12.00
CA LEU A 212 -3.43 0.11 -12.29
C LEU A 212 -3.13 0.96 -11.04
N LEU A 213 -1.87 0.98 -10.60
CA LEU A 213 -1.37 1.78 -9.48
C LEU A 213 -0.50 2.95 -9.97
N PRO A 214 -0.31 4.02 -9.17
CA PRO A 214 0.56 5.13 -9.56
C PRO A 214 2.01 4.72 -9.88
N SER A 215 2.52 3.68 -9.22
CA SER A 215 3.84 3.09 -9.49
C SER A 215 3.95 2.43 -10.88
N ASP A 216 2.84 2.00 -11.49
CA ASP A 216 2.84 1.45 -12.85
C ASP A 216 3.15 2.52 -13.91
N LEU A 217 3.00 3.82 -13.59
CA LEU A 217 3.35 4.91 -14.51
C LEU A 217 4.85 4.93 -14.85
N ASN A 218 5.71 4.38 -13.98
CA ASN A 218 7.14 4.26 -14.26
C ASN A 218 7.43 3.36 -15.48
N PHE A 219 6.54 2.41 -15.83
CA PHE A 219 6.66 1.60 -17.05
C PHE A 219 6.42 2.41 -18.33
N LEU A 220 5.84 3.62 -18.27
CA LEU A 220 5.70 4.50 -19.44
C LEU A 220 7.04 5.07 -19.93
N HIS A 221 8.11 4.91 -19.14
CA HIS A 221 9.49 5.22 -19.51
C HIS A 221 10.27 3.99 -20.03
N SER A 222 9.63 2.83 -20.17
CA SER A 222 10.25 1.58 -20.65
C SER A 222 10.00 1.34 -22.14
N ASP A 223 10.90 0.61 -22.80
CA ASP A 223 10.84 0.36 -24.25
C ASP A 223 9.58 -0.42 -24.68
N ALA A 224 9.12 -0.17 -25.91
CA ALA A 224 7.87 -0.73 -26.45
C ALA A 224 7.84 -2.27 -26.50
N GLU A 225 8.99 -2.95 -26.62
CA GLU A 225 9.07 -4.41 -26.55
C GLU A 225 8.74 -4.94 -25.15
N SER A 226 9.10 -4.20 -24.09
CA SER A 226 8.72 -4.57 -22.72
C SER A 226 7.20 -4.54 -22.57
N ILE A 227 6.54 -3.49 -23.08
CA ILE A 227 5.08 -3.29 -23.02
C ILE A 227 4.34 -4.41 -23.75
N ALA A 228 4.86 -4.86 -24.90
CA ALA A 228 4.27 -5.98 -25.65
C ALA A 228 4.22 -7.29 -24.84
N GLY A 229 5.21 -7.53 -23.97
CA GLY A 229 5.27 -8.69 -23.07
C GLY A 229 4.20 -8.71 -21.96
N PHE A 230 3.49 -7.60 -21.70
CA PHE A 230 2.39 -7.55 -20.73
C PHE A 230 1.00 -7.75 -21.36
N ILE A 231 0.88 -7.94 -22.67
CA ILE A 231 -0.42 -8.10 -23.34
C ILE A 231 -0.83 -9.59 -23.32
N PRO A 232 -1.91 -9.99 -22.61
CA PRO A 232 -2.27 -11.41 -22.53
C PRO A 232 -2.75 -11.99 -23.86
N THR A 233 -2.42 -13.25 -24.10
CA THR A 233 -2.79 -14.01 -25.30
C THR A 233 -4.32 -14.06 -25.45
N GLY A 234 -4.84 -13.43 -26.51
CA GLY A 234 -6.27 -13.28 -26.77
C GLY A 234 -6.79 -11.83 -26.75
N SER A 235 -6.03 -10.90 -26.14
CA SER A 235 -6.39 -9.47 -26.00
C SER A 235 -6.69 -8.75 -27.33
N ALA A 236 -6.23 -9.30 -28.45
CA ALA A 236 -6.36 -8.69 -29.78
C ALA A 236 -7.81 -8.28 -30.11
N PHE A 237 -8.82 -9.05 -29.70
CA PHE A 237 -10.23 -8.67 -29.92
C PHE A 237 -10.62 -7.44 -29.10
N LEU A 238 -10.30 -7.43 -27.80
CA LEU A 238 -10.62 -6.33 -26.87
C LEU A 238 -9.92 -5.04 -27.29
N ILE A 239 -8.62 -5.12 -27.62
CA ILE A 239 -7.83 -3.99 -28.14
C ILE A 239 -8.41 -3.49 -29.47
N THR A 240 -8.77 -4.38 -30.40
CA THR A 240 -9.40 -4.00 -31.68
C THR A 240 -10.72 -3.28 -31.48
N MET A 241 -11.59 -3.78 -30.59
CA MET A 241 -12.86 -3.11 -30.26
C MET A 241 -12.64 -1.73 -29.63
N ALA A 242 -11.68 -1.60 -28.70
CA ALA A 242 -11.32 -0.32 -28.10
C ALA A 242 -10.82 0.69 -29.13
N VAL A 243 -9.97 0.28 -30.08
CA VAL A 243 -9.50 1.11 -31.19
C VAL A 243 -10.65 1.52 -32.11
N ILE A 244 -11.59 0.62 -32.43
CA ILE A 244 -12.78 0.94 -33.23
C ILE A 244 -13.66 1.98 -32.53
N VAL A 245 -13.91 1.84 -31.23
CA VAL A 245 -14.69 2.80 -30.43
C VAL A 245 -13.98 4.17 -30.36
N LEU A 246 -12.67 4.18 -30.12
CA LEU A 246 -11.85 5.38 -30.08
C LEU A 246 -11.89 6.13 -31.43
N VAL A 247 -11.70 5.41 -32.55
CA VAL A 247 -11.80 5.98 -33.90
C VAL A 247 -13.21 6.49 -34.19
N ALA A 248 -14.26 5.76 -33.78
CA ALA A 248 -15.64 6.21 -33.95
C ALA A 248 -15.95 7.51 -33.19
N ILE A 249 -15.44 7.67 -31.96
CA ILE A 249 -15.58 8.91 -31.17
C ILE A 249 -14.81 10.07 -31.82
N ILE A 250 -13.59 9.82 -32.32
CA ILE A 250 -12.80 10.84 -33.05
C ILE A 250 -13.53 11.28 -34.32
N VAL A 251 -14.02 10.34 -35.14
CA VAL A 251 -14.79 10.64 -36.36
C VAL A 251 -16.08 11.39 -36.05
N LEU A 252 -16.81 10.99 -35.01
CA LEU A 252 -18.00 11.71 -34.53
C LEU A 252 -17.67 13.15 -34.13
N CYS A 253 -16.59 13.36 -33.38
CA CYS A 253 -16.14 14.71 -32.99
C CYS A 253 -15.69 15.55 -34.20
N ILE A 254 -15.03 14.96 -35.20
CA ILE A 254 -14.66 15.66 -36.46
C ILE A 254 -15.91 16.08 -37.24
N VAL A 255 -16.90 15.18 -37.36
CA VAL A 255 -18.16 15.44 -38.07
C VAL A 255 -18.98 16.53 -37.35
N LEU A 256 -19.13 16.43 -36.02
CA LEU A 256 -19.83 17.45 -35.23
C LEU A 256 -19.09 18.79 -35.25
N ASN A 257 -17.75 18.80 -35.26
CA ASN A 257 -16.95 20.01 -35.44
C ASN A 257 -17.13 20.66 -36.81
N HIS A 258 -17.41 19.88 -37.87
CA HIS A 258 -17.72 20.42 -39.19
C HIS A 258 -19.10 21.09 -39.23
N PHE A 259 -20.12 20.45 -38.64
CA PHE A 259 -21.49 20.98 -38.59
C PHE A 259 -21.71 22.08 -37.55
N ASP A 260 -20.81 22.22 -36.56
CA ASP A 260 -20.88 23.26 -35.55
C ASP A 260 -20.29 24.59 -36.05
N GLY A 261 -21.15 25.60 -36.26
CA GLY A 261 -20.76 26.96 -36.61
C GLY A 261 -19.86 27.71 -35.61
N ARG A 262 -19.53 27.13 -34.44
CA ARG A 262 -18.47 27.62 -33.55
C ARG A 262 -17.24 26.71 -33.44
N HIS A 263 -17.18 25.57 -34.11
CA HIS A 263 -16.06 24.63 -34.09
C HIS A 263 -15.55 24.35 -32.65
N GLY A 264 -16.47 23.96 -31.76
CA GLY A 264 -16.21 23.60 -30.36
C GLY A 264 -15.81 24.76 -29.43
N SER A 265 -15.79 26.01 -29.93
CA SER A 265 -15.25 27.15 -29.19
C SER A 265 -16.19 27.61 -28.07
N MET A 266 -15.74 27.45 -26.83
CA MET A 266 -16.52 27.74 -25.62
C MET A 266 -16.50 29.23 -25.28
N VAL A 267 -15.32 29.81 -25.08
CA VAL A 267 -15.14 31.21 -24.67
C VAL A 267 -14.74 32.06 -25.88
N ARG A 268 -15.46 33.16 -26.14
CA ARG A 268 -15.30 34.01 -27.34
C ARG A 268 -15.45 35.50 -27.06
N GLY A 269 -14.36 36.26 -27.20
CA GLY A 269 -14.37 37.72 -27.20
C GLY A 269 -14.75 38.32 -28.56
N ARG A 270 -15.67 39.29 -28.58
CA ARG A 270 -16.11 40.00 -29.81
C ARG A 270 -15.33 41.31 -30.07
N THR A 271 -14.71 41.86 -29.04
CA THR A 271 -13.93 43.12 -29.03
C THR A 271 -12.56 42.88 -28.39
N ALA A 272 -11.62 43.84 -28.47
CA ALA A 272 -10.30 43.67 -27.84
C ALA A 272 -10.41 43.40 -26.33
N ALA A 273 -11.12 44.23 -25.58
CA ALA A 273 -11.33 44.04 -24.14
C ALA A 273 -12.01 42.70 -23.80
N THR A 274 -13.03 42.28 -24.56
CA THR A 274 -13.68 40.98 -24.32
C THR A 274 -12.84 39.78 -24.78
N LYS A 275 -11.83 39.96 -25.64
CA LYS A 275 -10.83 38.92 -25.93
C LYS A 275 -9.84 38.77 -24.77
N SER A 276 -9.37 39.86 -24.19
CA SER A 276 -8.51 39.82 -22.99
C SER A 276 -9.25 39.18 -21.81
N LEU A 277 -10.49 39.60 -21.54
CA LEU A 277 -11.33 38.99 -20.50
C LEU A 277 -11.61 37.50 -20.77
N ALA A 278 -11.86 37.12 -22.03
CA ALA A 278 -12.00 35.70 -22.41
C ALA A 278 -10.71 34.89 -22.23
N ALA A 279 -9.53 35.49 -22.43
CA ALA A 279 -8.25 34.83 -22.17
C ALA A 279 -8.02 34.64 -20.66
N ILE A 280 -8.24 35.69 -19.85
CA ILE A 280 -8.14 35.64 -18.39
C ILE A 280 -9.11 34.59 -17.82
N ALA A 281 -10.38 34.61 -18.24
CA ALA A 281 -11.38 33.63 -17.80
C ALA A 281 -10.98 32.19 -18.14
N ARG A 282 -10.39 31.93 -19.32
CA ARG A 282 -9.85 30.61 -19.67
C ARG A 282 -8.66 30.21 -18.81
N ILE A 283 -7.73 31.12 -18.56
CA ILE A 283 -6.55 30.86 -17.72
C ILE A 283 -7.01 30.49 -16.31
N LEU A 284 -7.91 31.26 -15.70
CA LEU A 284 -8.49 30.97 -14.39
C LEU A 284 -9.26 29.64 -14.38
N LEU A 285 -10.11 29.37 -15.38
CA LEU A 285 -10.85 28.10 -15.49
C LEU A 285 -9.98 26.91 -15.96
N THR A 286 -8.68 27.11 -16.21
CA THR A 286 -7.70 26.02 -16.40
C THR A 286 -6.90 25.81 -15.12
N ILE A 287 -6.37 26.90 -14.53
CA ILE A 287 -5.55 26.85 -13.31
C ILE A 287 -6.38 26.43 -12.09
N LEU A 288 -7.56 26.99 -11.86
CA LEU A 288 -8.33 26.70 -10.65
C LEU A 288 -8.72 25.20 -10.51
N PRO A 289 -9.20 24.50 -11.55
CA PRO A 289 -9.40 23.05 -11.47
C PRO A 289 -8.10 22.26 -11.30
N VAL A 290 -7.02 22.64 -12.00
CA VAL A 290 -5.72 21.93 -11.90
C VAL A 290 -5.09 22.10 -10.51
N SER A 291 -5.06 23.31 -9.97
CA SER A 291 -4.58 23.58 -8.60
C SER A 291 -5.49 22.93 -7.55
N GLY A 292 -6.82 22.95 -7.74
CA GLY A 292 -7.76 22.27 -6.85
C GLY A 292 -7.55 20.76 -6.80
N LEU A 293 -7.35 20.13 -7.97
CA LEU A 293 -7.01 18.71 -8.07
C LEU A 293 -5.62 18.40 -7.49
N TYR A 294 -4.63 19.25 -7.73
CA TYR A 294 -3.29 19.11 -7.16
C TYR A 294 -3.31 19.16 -5.63
N PHE A 295 -3.89 20.20 -5.03
CA PHE A 295 -4.01 20.31 -3.58
C PHE A 295 -4.90 19.23 -2.96
N TYR A 296 -5.86 18.68 -3.72
CA TYR A 296 -6.60 17.49 -3.32
C TYR A 296 -5.70 16.25 -3.29
N VAL A 297 -4.97 15.96 -4.37
CA VAL A 297 -4.07 14.80 -4.48
C VAL A 297 -2.98 14.80 -3.40
N MET A 298 -2.37 15.96 -3.14
CA MET A 298 -1.34 16.13 -2.09
C MET A 298 -1.86 16.00 -0.65
N GLN A 299 -3.17 15.76 -0.46
CA GLN A 299 -3.81 15.74 0.87
C GLN A 299 -4.82 14.60 1.07
N VAL A 300 -5.40 14.02 0.02
CA VAL A 300 -6.39 12.92 0.14
C VAL A 300 -5.80 11.68 0.79
N GLY A 301 -4.50 11.43 0.58
CA GLY A 301 -3.75 10.35 1.22
C GLY A 301 -3.40 10.61 2.69
N ASN A 302 -3.76 11.77 3.24
CA ASN A 302 -3.37 12.21 4.58
C ASN A 302 -4.62 12.27 5.48
N VAL A 303 -4.60 11.51 6.57
CA VAL A 303 -5.67 11.48 7.57
C VAL A 303 -5.90 12.87 8.17
N ASP A 304 -7.14 13.14 8.53
CA ASP A 304 -7.60 14.43 9.07
C ASP A 304 -7.43 15.67 8.18
N SER A 305 -6.86 15.56 6.98
CA SER A 305 -6.81 16.64 6.00
C SER A 305 -8.21 17.03 5.49
N TRP A 306 -8.31 18.23 4.90
CA TRP A 306 -9.55 18.68 4.26
C TRP A 306 -9.97 17.77 3.08
N ALA A 307 -9.00 17.27 2.31
CA ALA A 307 -9.23 16.46 1.13
C ALA A 307 -9.69 15.04 1.51
N TYR A 308 -9.06 14.44 2.53
CA TYR A 308 -9.50 13.19 3.12
C TYR A 308 -10.92 13.31 3.68
N LYS A 309 -11.18 14.35 4.51
CA LYS A 309 -12.52 14.62 5.07
C LYS A 309 -13.60 14.80 3.98
N VAL A 310 -13.27 15.44 2.85
CA VAL A 310 -14.16 15.51 1.68
C VAL A 310 -14.35 14.13 1.02
N SER A 311 -13.29 13.37 0.79
CA SER A 311 -13.38 12.01 0.20
C SER A 311 -14.28 11.10 1.04
N ARG A 312 -14.10 11.12 2.36
CA ARG A 312 -14.92 10.36 3.33
C ARG A 312 -16.37 10.82 3.36
N ALA A 313 -16.64 12.13 3.38
CA ALA A 313 -18.00 12.67 3.33
C ALA A 313 -18.71 12.35 2.00
N MET A 314 -17.95 12.23 0.91
CA MET A 314 -18.44 11.78 -0.39
C MET A 314 -18.57 10.25 -0.50
N GLY A 315 -18.08 9.47 0.45
CA GLY A 315 -18.30 8.02 0.54
C GLY A 315 -17.15 7.11 0.09
N ASP A 316 -15.92 7.64 -0.07
CA ASP A 316 -14.71 6.81 -0.18
C ASP A 316 -14.50 6.00 1.11
N THR A 317 -14.23 4.71 0.95
CA THR A 317 -14.04 3.74 2.05
C THR A 317 -12.97 2.72 1.63
N PRO A 318 -11.68 3.00 1.89
CA PRO A 318 -10.55 2.23 1.37
C PRO A 318 -10.60 0.75 1.74
N SER A 319 -10.17 -0.11 0.82
CA SER A 319 -10.13 -1.56 1.00
C SER A 319 -8.73 -2.12 0.66
N MET A 320 -7.71 -1.78 1.45
CA MET A 320 -6.30 -2.04 1.14
C MET A 320 -5.92 -3.54 1.03
N TRP A 321 -6.80 -4.46 1.42
CA TRP A 321 -6.62 -5.91 1.23
C TRP A 321 -6.85 -6.35 -0.23
N ASP A 322 -7.66 -5.63 -1.00
CA ASP A 322 -7.92 -5.88 -2.43
C ASP A 322 -8.11 -4.55 -3.17
N GLY A 323 -7.10 -4.17 -3.96
CA GLY A 323 -7.12 -2.95 -4.77
C GLY A 323 -8.13 -2.97 -5.92
N VAL A 324 -8.52 -4.14 -6.43
CA VAL A 324 -9.55 -4.27 -7.47
C VAL A 324 -10.92 -4.02 -6.85
N TYR A 325 -11.21 -4.62 -5.70
CA TYR A 325 -12.42 -4.31 -4.93
C TYR A 325 -12.44 -2.85 -4.48
N ASP A 326 -11.32 -2.27 -4.03
CA ASP A 326 -11.23 -0.83 -3.69
C ASP A 326 -11.60 0.06 -4.90
N ALA A 327 -11.03 -0.22 -6.07
CA ALA A 327 -11.30 0.52 -7.29
C ALA A 327 -12.73 0.31 -7.84
N GLN A 328 -13.30 -0.89 -7.74
CA GLN A 328 -14.72 -1.12 -8.05
C GLN A 328 -15.63 -0.38 -7.06
N ARG A 329 -15.29 -0.42 -5.76
CA ARG A 329 -16.13 0.06 -4.65
C ARG A 329 -16.21 1.58 -4.57
N ASN A 330 -15.07 2.24 -4.70
CA ASN A 330 -14.88 3.69 -4.53
C ASN A 330 -14.72 4.42 -5.88
N GLY A 331 -14.64 3.68 -6.98
CA GLY A 331 -14.38 4.19 -8.32
C GLY A 331 -12.88 4.35 -8.59
N PRO A 332 -12.38 3.94 -9.77
CA PRO A 332 -10.96 3.77 -10.02
C PRO A 332 -10.15 5.07 -10.01
N ILE A 333 -10.81 6.21 -10.19
CA ILE A 333 -10.13 7.52 -10.14
C ILE A 333 -9.89 7.93 -8.69
N VAL A 334 -10.86 7.72 -7.78
CA VAL A 334 -10.70 8.05 -6.35
C VAL A 334 -9.63 7.17 -5.71
N SER A 335 -9.67 5.85 -5.93
CA SER A 335 -8.66 4.92 -5.39
C SER A 335 -7.26 5.18 -5.96
N PHE A 336 -7.14 5.52 -7.24
CA PHE A 336 -5.85 5.87 -7.86
C PHE A 336 -5.29 7.18 -7.30
N LEU A 337 -6.08 8.26 -7.28
CA LEU A 337 -5.63 9.57 -6.79
C LEU A 337 -5.22 9.52 -5.31
N ARG A 338 -5.89 8.71 -4.49
CA ARG A 338 -5.54 8.50 -3.07
C ARG A 338 -4.15 7.87 -2.86
N GLN A 339 -3.61 7.17 -3.85
CA GLN A 339 -2.31 6.46 -3.76
C GLN A 339 -1.15 7.22 -4.40
N ILE A 340 -1.35 8.41 -4.98
CA ILE A 340 -0.28 9.16 -5.67
C ILE A 340 0.72 9.78 -4.68
N HIS A 341 0.22 10.32 -3.56
CA HIS A 341 1.05 10.98 -2.55
C HIS A 341 0.65 10.54 -1.13
N PRO A 342 0.98 9.30 -0.74
CA PRO A 342 0.78 8.83 0.63
C PRO A 342 1.86 9.40 1.55
N THR A 343 1.48 9.95 2.71
CA THR A 343 2.45 10.24 3.77
C THR A 343 2.86 8.92 4.44
N ILE A 344 4.17 8.66 4.45
CA ILE A 344 4.76 7.41 4.99
C ILE A 344 5.09 7.57 6.47
N MET A 345 5.89 8.58 6.79
CA MET A 345 6.47 8.81 8.11
C MET A 345 6.92 10.28 8.20
N GLN A 346 6.94 10.85 9.40
CA GLN A 346 7.50 12.19 9.64
C GLN A 346 9.04 12.10 9.69
N MET A 347 9.74 13.09 9.12
CA MET A 347 11.20 13.11 9.11
C MET A 347 11.74 13.44 10.52
N PRO A 348 12.66 12.63 11.10
CA PRO A 348 13.33 12.99 12.34
C PRO A 348 14.16 14.28 12.18
N ASP A 349 14.13 15.17 13.17
CA ASP A 349 14.76 16.50 13.13
C ASP A 349 16.28 16.47 12.87
N ASP A 350 16.95 15.38 13.26
CA ASP A 350 18.40 15.16 13.12
C ASP A 350 18.76 14.20 11.97
N TYR A 351 17.81 13.83 11.12
CA TYR A 351 18.06 12.93 9.98
C TYR A 351 19.08 13.53 8.99
N SER A 352 20.24 12.89 8.87
CA SER A 352 21.30 13.28 7.93
C SER A 352 22.22 12.11 7.59
N GLU A 353 23.00 12.25 6.52
CA GLU A 353 24.03 11.27 6.12
C GLU A 353 25.04 10.99 7.26
N GLN A 354 25.44 12.02 8.01
CA GLN A 354 26.33 11.87 9.15
C GLN A 354 25.66 11.06 10.27
N THR A 355 24.39 11.37 10.59
CA THR A 355 23.60 10.66 11.60
C THR A 355 23.46 9.17 11.25
N MET A 356 23.15 8.85 9.99
CA MET A 356 23.02 7.46 9.54
C MET A 356 24.36 6.71 9.53
N ASN A 357 25.47 7.39 9.22
CA ASN A 357 26.82 6.81 9.34
C ASN A 357 27.19 6.51 10.80
N ASP A 358 26.87 7.40 11.74
CA ASP A 358 27.11 7.17 13.18
C ASP A 358 26.23 6.04 13.73
N VAL A 359 24.95 5.95 13.32
CA VAL A 359 24.06 4.80 13.60
C VAL A 359 24.65 3.50 13.04
N ALA A 360 25.05 3.47 11.77
CA ALA A 360 25.61 2.28 11.14
C ALA A 360 26.89 1.80 11.84
N LYS A 361 27.75 2.73 12.25
CA LYS A 361 28.95 2.46 13.05
C LYS A 361 28.59 1.94 14.44
N ARG A 362 27.68 2.60 15.17
CA ARG A 362 27.20 2.24 16.52
C ARG A 362 26.82 0.76 16.56
N TYR A 363 25.98 0.32 15.62
CA TYR A 363 25.52 -1.06 15.57
C TYR A 363 26.49 -2.05 14.94
N SER A 364 27.45 -1.60 14.11
CA SER A 364 28.59 -2.44 13.70
C SER A 364 29.48 -2.83 14.88
N GLU A 365 29.69 -1.91 15.84
CA GLU A 365 30.39 -2.22 17.09
C GLU A 365 29.60 -3.15 18.02
N VAL A 366 28.26 -3.05 18.04
CA VAL A 366 27.39 -4.00 18.77
C VAL A 366 27.42 -5.38 18.14
N ALA A 367 27.22 -5.48 16.82
CA ALA A 367 27.26 -6.74 16.08
C ALA A 367 28.62 -7.44 16.28
N THR A 368 29.72 -6.69 16.20
CA THR A 368 31.07 -7.23 16.48
C THR A 368 31.14 -7.87 17.86
N LYS A 369 30.59 -7.23 18.91
CA LYS A 369 30.57 -7.77 20.28
C LYS A 369 29.71 -9.03 20.39
N ILE A 370 28.49 -9.03 19.85
CA ILE A 370 27.60 -10.21 19.83
C ILE A 370 28.29 -11.38 19.10
N ASN A 371 28.89 -11.11 17.94
CA ASN A 371 29.54 -12.11 17.08
C ASN A 371 30.82 -12.71 17.67
N THR A 372 31.35 -12.19 18.78
CA THR A 372 32.42 -12.88 19.54
C THR A 372 31.91 -14.10 20.31
N LYS A 373 30.60 -14.18 20.59
CA LYS A 373 29.96 -15.27 21.34
C LYS A 373 29.21 -16.27 20.45
N ARG A 374 28.93 -15.93 19.18
CA ARG A 374 28.12 -16.74 18.25
C ARG A 374 28.98 -17.62 17.35
N SER A 375 28.80 -18.95 17.36
CA SER A 375 29.59 -19.88 16.56
C SER A 375 29.09 -20.02 15.12
N GLU A 376 27.78 -19.99 14.89
CA GLU A 376 27.17 -20.32 13.60
C GLU A 376 26.96 -19.11 12.66
N ASN A 377 26.48 -19.36 11.45
CA ASN A 377 26.03 -18.33 10.50
C ASN A 377 24.54 -18.58 10.17
N LEU A 378 23.73 -17.54 10.22
CA LEU A 378 22.27 -17.61 10.05
C LEU A 378 21.84 -18.33 8.75
N THR A 379 22.57 -18.09 7.67
CA THR A 379 22.30 -18.63 6.32
C THR A 379 22.82 -20.05 6.10
N ASN A 380 23.48 -20.67 7.10
CA ASN A 380 23.68 -22.13 7.11
C ASN A 380 22.34 -22.87 7.31
N ASN A 381 21.32 -22.21 7.87
CA ASN A 381 20.03 -22.80 8.22
C ASN A 381 18.92 -22.45 7.20
N THR A 382 17.99 -23.38 6.97
CA THR A 382 16.75 -23.14 6.22
C THR A 382 15.69 -22.55 7.14
N VAL A 383 15.43 -21.25 7.03
CA VAL A 383 14.45 -20.56 7.88
C VAL A 383 13.09 -20.53 7.17
N ILE A 384 12.07 -21.05 7.85
CA ILE A 384 10.69 -21.08 7.38
C ILE A 384 9.85 -20.19 8.30
N TYR A 385 9.29 -19.10 7.77
CA TYR A 385 8.31 -18.29 8.45
C TYR A 385 6.92 -18.82 8.09
N VAL A 386 6.20 -19.33 9.09
CA VAL A 386 4.80 -19.76 8.99
C VAL A 386 3.95 -18.70 9.65
N LEU A 387 3.34 -17.83 8.84
CA LEU A 387 2.20 -17.02 9.27
C LEU A 387 0.98 -17.94 9.24
N SER A 388 0.50 -18.31 10.42
CA SER A 388 -0.69 -19.11 10.62
C SER A 388 -1.91 -18.19 10.77
N GLU A 389 -2.72 -18.10 9.71
CA GLU A 389 -3.87 -17.20 9.62
C GLU A 389 -4.77 -17.27 10.87
N SER A 390 -5.05 -16.12 11.47
CA SER A 390 -5.90 -15.93 12.65
C SER A 390 -5.53 -16.75 13.90
N PHE A 391 -4.33 -17.36 13.99
CA PHE A 391 -4.02 -18.35 15.04
C PHE A 391 -3.80 -17.72 16.44
N SER A 392 -4.70 -18.00 17.37
CA SER A 392 -4.56 -17.60 18.79
C SER A 392 -5.44 -18.46 19.71
N ASP A 393 -4.90 -18.86 20.85
CA ASP A 393 -5.58 -19.68 21.88
C ASP A 393 -6.93 -19.08 22.35
N PRO A 394 -8.08 -19.66 21.93
CA PRO A 394 -9.40 -19.15 22.34
C PRO A 394 -9.69 -19.34 23.84
N THR A 395 -8.88 -20.12 24.58
CA THR A 395 -9.08 -20.32 26.02
C THR A 395 -8.60 -19.11 26.84
N ARG A 396 -7.60 -18.36 26.35
CA ARG A 396 -7.13 -17.10 26.97
C ARG A 396 -8.22 -16.03 26.97
N VAL A 397 -8.98 -15.93 25.86
CA VAL A 397 -9.90 -14.82 25.60
C VAL A 397 -10.82 -14.52 26.80
N PRO A 398 -10.88 -13.25 27.27
CA PRO A 398 -11.75 -12.84 28.36
C PRO A 398 -13.21 -13.23 28.14
N GLY A 399 -13.84 -13.79 29.17
CA GLY A 399 -15.22 -14.26 29.11
C GLY A 399 -15.49 -15.57 28.35
N VAL A 400 -14.59 -16.09 27.51
CA VAL A 400 -14.81 -17.33 26.74
C VAL A 400 -14.41 -18.59 27.52
N LYS A 401 -15.22 -19.66 27.47
CA LYS A 401 -14.92 -20.98 28.05
C LYS A 401 -15.32 -22.11 27.10
N LEU A 402 -14.34 -22.88 26.63
CA LEU A 402 -14.52 -24.13 25.87
C LEU A 402 -14.70 -25.36 26.78
N ASN A 403 -15.15 -26.45 26.18
CA ASN A 403 -15.25 -27.80 26.77
C ASN A 403 -13.97 -28.65 26.60
N LYS A 404 -13.10 -28.29 25.65
CA LYS A 404 -11.88 -29.00 25.23
C LYS A 404 -10.81 -27.96 24.90
N ASP A 405 -9.53 -28.31 25.04
CA ASP A 405 -8.41 -27.52 24.54
C ASP A 405 -8.25 -27.75 23.02
N PRO A 406 -8.28 -26.71 22.18
CA PRO A 406 -8.17 -26.86 20.72
C PRO A 406 -6.74 -26.84 20.17
N MET A 407 -5.71 -26.60 20.99
CA MET A 407 -4.31 -26.59 20.53
C MET A 407 -3.34 -27.27 21.51
N PRO A 408 -3.63 -28.51 21.97
CA PRO A 408 -2.89 -29.15 23.04
C PRO A 408 -1.43 -29.47 22.70
N GLN A 409 -1.11 -29.76 21.44
CA GLN A 409 0.24 -30.17 21.05
C GLN A 409 1.16 -28.98 20.83
N ILE A 410 0.69 -27.93 20.16
CA ILE A 410 1.40 -26.64 20.07
C ILE A 410 1.57 -26.06 21.48
N ARG A 411 0.54 -26.13 22.34
CA ARG A 411 0.67 -25.70 23.75
C ARG A 411 1.76 -26.47 24.51
N ALA A 412 1.94 -27.76 24.24
CA ALA A 412 3.02 -28.56 24.82
C ALA A 412 4.39 -28.18 24.23
N LEU A 413 4.51 -28.11 22.89
CA LEU A 413 5.72 -27.73 22.17
C LEU A 413 6.27 -26.36 22.61
N LYS A 414 5.39 -25.41 22.91
CA LYS A 414 5.75 -24.09 23.46
C LYS A 414 6.50 -24.18 24.80
N GLY A 415 6.39 -25.27 25.54
CA GLY A 415 7.17 -25.54 26.75
C GLY A 415 8.55 -26.16 26.49
N GLU A 416 8.86 -26.56 25.25
CA GLU A 416 10.07 -27.29 24.87
C GLU A 416 11.04 -26.48 23.98
N THR A 417 10.60 -25.33 23.45
CA THR A 417 11.41 -24.44 22.60
C THR A 417 11.09 -22.96 22.85
N THR A 418 11.92 -22.05 22.32
CA THR A 418 11.68 -20.59 22.35
C THR A 418 10.27 -20.27 21.89
N SER A 419 9.44 -19.71 22.76
CA SER A 419 8.05 -19.38 22.45
C SER A 419 7.50 -18.32 23.40
N GLY A 420 6.37 -17.71 23.01
CA GLY A 420 5.70 -16.71 23.83
C GLY A 420 4.39 -16.25 23.22
N LEU A 421 4.00 -15.02 23.52
CA LEU A 421 2.86 -14.33 22.90
C LEU A 421 3.37 -13.24 21.96
N MET A 422 2.77 -13.12 20.79
CA MET A 422 3.09 -12.04 19.85
C MET A 422 2.03 -10.95 19.96
N LEU A 423 2.45 -9.71 20.19
CA LEU A 423 1.56 -8.55 20.08
C LEU A 423 1.29 -8.28 18.60
N SER A 424 0.03 -8.00 18.26
CA SER A 424 -0.42 -7.67 16.91
C SER A 424 -1.24 -6.38 16.91
N SER A 425 -1.11 -5.55 15.87
CA SER A 425 -2.03 -4.44 15.63
C SER A 425 -3.29 -4.84 14.85
N GLY A 426 -3.42 -6.12 14.46
CA GLY A 426 -4.57 -6.66 13.74
C GLY A 426 -5.62 -7.32 14.65
N TYR A 427 -6.87 -7.27 14.22
CA TYR A 427 -7.99 -7.99 14.83
C TYR A 427 -9.02 -8.33 13.74
N GLY A 428 -9.13 -9.61 13.38
CA GLY A 428 -9.95 -10.07 12.25
C GLY A 428 -9.60 -9.41 10.91
N GLY A 429 -8.31 -9.15 10.69
CA GLY A 429 -7.75 -8.41 9.56
C GLY A 429 -6.48 -7.66 9.99
N GLY A 430 -5.51 -7.56 9.09
CA GLY A 430 -4.22 -6.89 9.33
C GLY A 430 -2.99 -7.63 8.79
N THR A 431 -3.11 -8.94 8.50
CA THR A 431 -2.08 -9.89 8.02
C THR A 431 -0.83 -9.29 7.37
N ALA A 432 -0.98 -8.53 6.28
CA ALA A 432 0.15 -7.99 5.51
C ALA A 432 1.01 -6.95 6.27
N ASN A 433 0.49 -6.35 7.35
CA ASN A 433 1.26 -5.46 8.20
C ASN A 433 2.19 -6.26 9.13
N LEU A 434 1.71 -7.37 9.68
CA LEU A 434 2.53 -8.28 10.50
C LEU A 434 3.56 -9.01 9.61
N GLU A 435 3.15 -9.41 8.40
CA GLU A 435 4.02 -9.95 7.35
C GLU A 435 5.10 -8.94 6.92
N TYR A 436 4.74 -7.65 6.77
CA TYR A 436 5.71 -6.57 6.52
C TYR A 436 6.73 -6.45 7.66
N MET A 437 6.27 -6.41 8.91
CA MET A 437 7.15 -6.35 10.08
C MET A 437 8.08 -7.57 10.14
N GLY A 438 7.53 -8.78 9.94
CA GLY A 438 8.30 -10.03 9.95
C GLY A 438 9.32 -10.15 8.82
N LEU A 439 9.01 -9.67 7.61
CA LEU A 439 9.92 -9.75 6.46
C LEU A 439 10.94 -8.60 6.37
N THR A 440 10.75 -7.49 7.08
CA THR A 440 11.66 -6.32 7.01
C THR A 440 12.38 -5.99 8.33
N GLY A 441 11.82 -6.39 9.47
CA GLY A 441 12.28 -5.93 10.78
C GLY A 441 11.97 -4.44 11.05
N MET A 442 11.14 -3.79 10.23
CA MET A 442 10.58 -2.45 10.52
C MET A 442 9.32 -2.58 11.37
N SER A 443 8.93 -1.53 12.09
CA SER A 443 7.74 -1.55 12.96
C SER A 443 6.60 -0.73 12.39
N MET A 444 5.34 -1.15 12.58
CA MET A 444 4.20 -0.31 12.23
C MET A 444 4.10 0.95 13.13
N CYS A 445 4.73 0.96 14.32
CA CYS A 445 4.65 2.06 15.29
C CYS A 445 5.10 3.42 14.76
N ASN A 446 6.09 3.44 13.87
CA ASN A 446 6.80 4.66 13.48
C ASN A 446 6.17 5.36 12.27
N PHE A 447 5.17 4.74 11.63
CA PHE A 447 4.53 5.29 10.44
C PHE A 447 3.50 6.37 10.75
N ASP A 448 3.26 7.25 9.78
CA ASP A 448 2.18 8.24 9.84
C ASP A 448 0.82 7.55 9.98
N ALA A 449 -0.11 8.17 10.70
CA ALA A 449 -1.44 7.61 10.94
C ALA A 449 -2.24 7.31 9.65
N SER A 450 -1.80 7.84 8.51
CA SER A 450 -2.36 7.60 7.18
C SER A 450 -1.86 6.32 6.50
N LEU A 451 -0.71 5.76 6.89
CA LEU A 451 -0.08 4.61 6.25
C LEU A 451 -0.59 3.27 6.80
N THR A 452 -1.90 3.04 6.68
CA THR A 452 -2.56 1.82 7.19
C THR A 452 -2.05 0.52 6.59
N SER A 453 -1.49 0.53 5.37
CA SER A 453 -0.90 -0.64 4.71
C SER A 453 0.36 -0.27 3.92
N PRO A 454 1.57 -0.64 4.40
CA PRO A 454 2.81 -0.44 3.65
C PRO A 454 2.80 -1.18 2.31
N TYR A 455 2.12 -2.33 2.24
CA TYR A 455 2.00 -3.17 1.05
C TYR A 455 1.19 -2.53 -0.09
N GLN A 456 0.24 -1.63 0.18
CA GLN A 456 -0.41 -0.83 -0.87
C GLN A 456 0.22 0.54 -1.04
N GLN A 457 0.50 1.21 0.09
CA GLN A 457 0.77 2.65 0.09
C GLN A 457 2.26 3.00 -0.08
N MET A 458 3.18 2.06 0.17
CA MET A 458 4.63 2.35 0.22
C MET A 458 5.44 1.44 -0.70
N LEU A 459 5.39 0.12 -0.49
CA LEU A 459 6.21 -0.84 -1.22
C LEU A 459 6.01 -0.77 -2.76
N PRO A 460 4.80 -0.60 -3.32
CA PRO A 460 4.62 -0.42 -4.76
C PRO A 460 5.42 0.77 -5.33
N GLY A 461 5.62 1.84 -4.55
CA GLY A 461 6.43 3.01 -4.94
C GLY A 461 7.93 2.87 -4.66
N ALA A 462 8.32 2.21 -3.56
CA ALA A 462 9.69 2.19 -3.02
C ALA A 462 10.81 1.84 -4.02
N SER A 463 11.93 2.57 -3.97
CA SER A 463 13.11 2.36 -4.83
C SER A 463 14.07 1.28 -4.29
N TRP A 464 14.12 1.14 -2.96
CA TRP A 464 14.87 0.15 -2.21
C TRP A 464 13.90 -0.53 -1.25
N VAL A 465 13.97 -1.85 -1.17
CA VAL A 465 13.22 -2.66 -0.21
C VAL A 465 14.19 -3.70 0.34
N PRO A 466 14.91 -3.41 1.43
CA PRO A 466 15.70 -4.42 2.12
C PRO A 466 14.74 -5.33 2.91
N SER A 467 14.95 -6.63 2.83
CA SER A 467 14.11 -7.63 3.50
C SER A 467 14.91 -8.87 3.86
N ILE A 468 14.53 -9.53 4.95
CA ILE A 468 15.27 -10.59 5.64
C ILE A 468 15.57 -11.79 4.73
N ASN A 469 14.63 -12.14 3.85
CA ASN A 469 14.80 -13.19 2.84
C ASN A 469 16.02 -12.98 1.92
N GLN A 470 16.43 -11.73 1.67
CA GLN A 470 17.59 -11.41 0.82
C GLN A 470 18.92 -11.77 1.48
N MET A 471 18.96 -12.02 2.80
CA MET A 471 20.17 -12.46 3.50
C MET A 471 20.65 -13.84 3.01
N TRP A 472 19.75 -14.70 2.50
CA TRP A 472 20.09 -15.98 1.87
C TRP A 472 20.73 -15.84 0.46
N GLY A 473 21.02 -14.60 0.04
CA GLY A 473 21.95 -14.27 -1.04
C GLY A 473 21.36 -14.44 -2.43
N ASN A 474 21.42 -15.66 -2.98
CA ASN A 474 20.87 -15.92 -4.31
C ASN A 474 19.33 -15.89 -4.22
N PRO A 475 18.62 -15.11 -5.06
CA PRO A 475 17.15 -15.06 -5.04
C PRO A 475 16.47 -16.42 -5.10
N LYS A 476 17.08 -17.43 -5.77
CA LYS A 476 16.57 -18.81 -5.83
C LYS A 476 16.47 -19.52 -4.47
N ASN A 477 17.15 -19.02 -3.45
CA ASN A 477 17.03 -19.51 -2.08
C ASN A 477 15.82 -18.88 -1.35
N SER A 478 15.13 -17.90 -1.94
CA SER A 478 14.00 -17.19 -1.36
C SER A 478 12.69 -17.55 -2.07
N ILE A 479 11.74 -18.14 -1.33
CA ILE A 479 10.48 -18.68 -1.86
C ILE A 479 9.30 -18.19 -1.00
N GLY A 480 8.22 -17.77 -1.64
CA GLY A 480 6.94 -17.50 -1.00
C GLY A 480 5.89 -18.57 -1.35
N LEU A 481 5.00 -18.89 -0.41
CA LEU A 481 3.83 -19.73 -0.61
C LEU A 481 2.61 -19.09 0.07
N HIS A 482 1.48 -19.06 -0.62
CA HIS A 482 0.20 -18.63 -0.07
C HIS A 482 -0.95 -19.27 -0.86
N PRO A 483 -1.77 -20.17 -0.27
CA PRO A 483 -2.82 -20.89 -0.98
C PRO A 483 -4.08 -20.02 -1.17
N TYR A 484 -3.90 -18.86 -1.82
CA TYR A 484 -4.96 -17.91 -2.14
C TYR A 484 -4.69 -17.18 -3.47
N GLU A 485 -5.31 -16.01 -3.67
CA GLU A 485 -5.04 -15.10 -4.80
C GLU A 485 -3.74 -14.32 -4.59
N ALA A 486 -2.84 -14.33 -5.58
CA ALA A 486 -1.52 -13.67 -5.49
C ALA A 486 -1.57 -12.14 -5.34
N SER A 487 -2.70 -11.51 -5.67
CA SER A 487 -2.90 -10.06 -5.60
C SER A 487 -3.43 -9.55 -4.26
N MET A 488 -3.83 -10.45 -3.34
CA MET A 488 -4.27 -10.01 -2.02
C MET A 488 -3.12 -9.26 -1.33
N TYR A 489 -3.40 -8.06 -0.83
CA TYR A 489 -2.40 -7.10 -0.35
C TYR A 489 -1.25 -6.80 -1.36
N SER A 490 -1.48 -6.93 -2.66
CA SER A 490 -0.48 -6.72 -3.72
C SER A 490 0.81 -7.54 -3.54
N ARG A 491 0.70 -8.74 -2.93
CA ARG A 491 1.83 -9.63 -2.63
C ARG A 491 2.65 -9.95 -3.88
N ALA A 492 2.04 -10.25 -5.03
CA ALA A 492 2.74 -10.51 -6.29
C ALA A 492 3.73 -9.40 -6.69
N GLN A 493 3.35 -8.12 -6.58
CA GLN A 493 4.25 -6.99 -6.82
C GLN A 493 5.32 -6.86 -5.72
N ASN A 494 4.92 -6.99 -4.45
CA ASN A 494 5.80 -6.74 -3.30
C ASN A 494 6.86 -7.83 -3.10
N TYR A 495 6.53 -9.10 -3.34
CA TYR A 495 7.47 -10.24 -3.28
C TYR A 495 8.56 -10.10 -4.35
N LYS A 496 8.19 -9.66 -5.55
CA LYS A 496 9.16 -9.36 -6.60
C LYS A 496 10.11 -8.21 -6.23
N LYS A 497 9.63 -7.18 -5.52
CA LYS A 497 10.49 -6.10 -4.98
C LYS A 497 11.40 -6.58 -3.84
N MET A 498 10.89 -7.45 -2.96
CA MET A 498 11.66 -8.13 -1.92
C MET A 498 12.59 -9.24 -2.49
N LYS A 499 12.65 -9.44 -3.80
CA LYS A 499 13.50 -10.41 -4.53
C LYS A 499 13.25 -11.88 -4.16
N PHE A 500 12.02 -12.24 -3.79
CA PHE A 500 11.62 -13.65 -3.84
C PHE A 500 11.72 -14.17 -5.28
N SER A 501 12.23 -15.39 -5.46
CA SER A 501 12.35 -15.99 -6.81
C SER A 501 11.04 -16.54 -7.33
N HIS A 502 10.24 -17.12 -6.43
CA HIS A 502 8.94 -17.73 -6.71
C HIS A 502 7.93 -17.32 -5.64
N PHE A 503 6.65 -17.21 -6.04
CA PHE A 503 5.53 -16.99 -5.12
C PHE A 503 4.37 -17.92 -5.49
N TYR A 504 4.34 -19.10 -4.88
CA TYR A 504 3.40 -20.18 -5.20
C TYR A 504 2.01 -19.92 -4.65
N THR A 505 1.00 -19.81 -5.52
CA THR A 505 -0.39 -19.53 -5.15
C THR A 505 -1.41 -20.40 -5.89
N LEU A 506 -2.73 -20.17 -5.70
CA LEU A 506 -3.76 -20.89 -6.47
C LEU A 506 -3.78 -20.52 -7.98
N SER A 507 -3.15 -19.40 -8.33
CA SER A 507 -3.23 -18.79 -9.66
C SER A 507 -1.88 -18.25 -10.15
N GLY A 508 -1.83 -17.74 -11.38
CA GLY A 508 -0.59 -17.28 -12.02
C GLY A 508 0.28 -18.43 -12.57
N GLU A 509 1.58 -18.15 -12.71
CA GLU A 509 2.60 -19.07 -13.26
C GLU A 509 3.11 -20.04 -12.18
N ASP A 510 3.51 -19.50 -11.02
CA ASP A 510 3.88 -20.26 -9.83
C ASP A 510 2.63 -20.80 -9.12
N LYS A 511 2.23 -22.02 -9.45
CA LYS A 511 1.08 -22.69 -8.80
C LYS A 511 1.51 -23.56 -7.63
N ILE A 512 0.84 -23.42 -6.49
CA ILE A 512 1.03 -24.26 -5.31
C ILE A 512 0.54 -25.69 -5.57
N SER A 513 1.31 -26.69 -5.13
CA SER A 513 1.18 -28.09 -5.55
C SER A 513 0.00 -28.85 -4.92
N HIS A 514 -0.36 -28.54 -3.67
CA HIS A 514 -1.47 -29.17 -2.96
C HIS A 514 -2.51 -28.11 -2.59
N GLN A 515 -3.78 -28.44 -2.81
CA GLN A 515 -4.92 -27.52 -2.72
C GLN A 515 -6.15 -28.22 -2.12
N ASP A 516 -5.90 -29.19 -1.23
CA ASP A 516 -6.95 -29.97 -0.57
C ASP A 516 -7.65 -29.15 0.52
N HIS A 517 -8.95 -29.35 0.71
CA HIS A 517 -9.80 -28.62 1.67
C HIS A 517 -10.33 -29.59 2.75
N ILE A 518 -10.63 -29.06 3.95
CA ILE A 518 -11.28 -29.84 5.01
C ILE A 518 -12.80 -29.70 4.92
N ASP A 519 -13.49 -30.82 4.72
CA ASP A 519 -14.94 -30.93 4.66
C ASP A 519 -15.60 -29.91 3.72
N ASP A 520 -16.42 -28.99 4.24
CA ASP A 520 -17.19 -28.02 3.46
C ASP A 520 -16.55 -26.62 3.54
N SER A 521 -15.27 -26.54 3.96
CA SER A 521 -14.49 -25.29 4.04
C SER A 521 -14.12 -24.76 2.63
N PRO A 522 -14.22 -23.44 2.39
CA PRO A 522 -13.81 -22.83 1.12
C PRO A 522 -12.29 -22.58 1.03
N TYR A 523 -11.52 -22.91 2.07
CA TYR A 523 -10.08 -22.64 2.14
C TYR A 523 -9.27 -23.93 2.12
N VAL A 524 -8.10 -23.87 1.46
CA VAL A 524 -7.08 -24.92 1.47
C VAL A 524 -6.59 -25.17 2.89
N SER A 525 -6.35 -26.43 3.23
CA SER A 525 -5.90 -26.86 4.55
C SER A 525 -4.46 -26.46 4.85
N ASP A 526 -4.15 -26.31 6.13
CA ASP A 526 -2.78 -26.06 6.58
C ASP A 526 -1.90 -27.29 6.28
N GLU A 527 -2.45 -28.51 6.34
CA GLU A 527 -1.79 -29.76 5.92
C GLU A 527 -1.32 -29.69 4.45
N ALA A 528 -2.20 -29.27 3.52
CA ALA A 528 -1.85 -29.12 2.11
C ALA A 528 -0.79 -28.03 1.91
N ALA A 529 -0.92 -26.90 2.61
CA ALA A 529 0.04 -25.81 2.57
C ALA A 529 1.44 -26.23 3.08
N TYR A 530 1.50 -26.94 4.21
CA TYR A 530 2.74 -27.51 4.77
C TYR A 530 3.37 -28.56 3.87
N LYS A 531 2.57 -29.40 3.22
CA LYS A 531 3.05 -30.40 2.25
C LYS A 531 3.69 -29.73 1.03
N SER A 532 3.08 -28.67 0.49
CA SER A 532 3.72 -27.85 -0.57
C SER A 532 4.99 -27.16 -0.09
N THR A 533 5.05 -26.70 1.17
CA THR A 533 6.27 -26.12 1.77
C THR A 533 7.38 -27.16 1.94
N LEU A 534 7.05 -28.38 2.38
CA LEU A 534 8.01 -29.48 2.54
C LEU A 534 8.66 -29.84 1.19
N GLU A 535 7.88 -29.91 0.11
CA GLU A 535 8.42 -30.12 -1.24
C GLU A 535 9.43 -29.04 -1.65
N GLN A 536 9.23 -27.77 -1.24
CA GLN A 536 10.22 -26.72 -1.48
C GLN A 536 11.49 -26.91 -0.65
N VAL A 537 11.38 -27.35 0.61
CA VAL A 537 12.52 -27.66 1.49
C VAL A 537 13.34 -28.83 0.95
N GLU A 538 12.68 -29.89 0.47
CA GLU A 538 13.32 -31.11 -0.04
C GLU A 538 13.87 -30.96 -1.47
N SER A 539 13.37 -29.99 -2.25
CA SER A 539 13.82 -29.73 -3.63
C SER A 539 15.32 -29.44 -3.80
N THR A 540 16.00 -29.04 -2.72
CA THR A 540 17.41 -28.65 -2.75
C THR A 540 18.12 -28.87 -1.41
N ASN A 541 19.41 -29.21 -1.48
CA ASN A 541 20.29 -29.25 -0.30
C ASN A 541 20.76 -27.85 0.14
N ASN A 542 20.49 -26.80 -0.63
CA ASN A 542 20.79 -25.42 -0.24
C ASN A 542 19.91 -24.99 0.94
N SER A 543 20.44 -24.11 1.77
CA SER A 543 19.68 -23.42 2.81
C SER A 543 18.81 -22.32 2.18
N GLN A 544 17.55 -22.23 2.59
CA GLN A 544 16.54 -21.35 1.99
C GLN A 544 15.92 -20.40 3.03
N PHE A 545 15.34 -19.30 2.56
CA PHE A 545 14.30 -18.57 3.29
C PHE A 545 12.95 -18.86 2.63
N ILE A 546 12.00 -19.36 3.41
CA ILE A 546 10.66 -19.69 2.93
C ILE A 546 9.63 -18.93 3.75
N GLN A 547 8.77 -18.15 3.11
CA GLN A 547 7.60 -17.52 3.74
C GLN A 547 6.34 -18.25 3.32
N LEU A 548 5.62 -18.83 4.29
CA LEU A 548 4.29 -19.40 4.12
C LEU A 548 3.26 -18.49 4.81
N ILE A 549 2.16 -18.17 4.12
CA ILE A 549 0.95 -17.57 4.71
C ILE A 549 -0.18 -18.56 4.49
N THR A 550 -0.74 -19.13 5.56
CA THR A 550 -1.84 -20.09 5.44
C THR A 550 -3.21 -19.42 5.19
N MET A 551 -4.29 -20.21 5.12
CA MET A 551 -5.67 -19.71 4.91
C MET A 551 -6.77 -20.50 5.64
N GLN A 552 -6.48 -21.69 6.19
CA GLN A 552 -7.51 -22.62 6.71
C GLN A 552 -8.47 -21.98 7.71
N ASN A 553 -7.93 -21.14 8.59
CA ASN A 553 -8.66 -20.47 9.66
C ASN A 553 -9.11 -19.04 9.29
N HIS A 554 -9.14 -18.65 8.01
CA HIS A 554 -9.64 -17.32 7.63
C HIS A 554 -11.17 -17.21 7.86
N MET A 555 -11.66 -16.01 8.18
CA MET A 555 -13.09 -15.75 8.33
C MET A 555 -13.84 -15.72 6.96
N PRO A 556 -15.13 -16.09 6.86
CA PRO A 556 -16.13 -16.17 7.91
C PRO A 556 -16.49 -17.60 8.34
N TYR A 557 -16.11 -17.96 9.56
CA TYR A 557 -16.43 -19.24 10.22
C TYR A 557 -17.91 -19.59 10.11
N LYS A 558 -18.22 -20.78 9.59
CA LYS A 558 -19.58 -21.35 9.45
C LYS A 558 -19.52 -22.85 9.75
N HIS A 559 -20.64 -23.57 9.69
CA HIS A 559 -20.69 -25.03 9.89
C HIS A 559 -19.98 -25.86 8.78
N TRP A 560 -18.67 -25.65 8.58
CA TRP A 560 -17.83 -26.32 7.59
C TRP A 560 -17.39 -27.72 8.02
N TYR A 561 -16.96 -27.84 9.28
CA TYR A 561 -16.29 -29.03 9.81
C TYR A 561 -17.30 -30.05 10.36
N LYS A 562 -17.25 -31.28 9.84
CA LYS A 562 -18.14 -32.37 10.28
C LYS A 562 -17.69 -32.87 11.66
N ASN A 563 -18.63 -33.38 12.44
CA ASN A 563 -18.41 -33.92 13.79
C ASN A 563 -17.81 -32.95 14.82
N ASN A 564 -17.89 -31.63 14.62
CA ASN A 564 -17.33 -30.62 15.54
C ASN A 564 -17.87 -30.77 16.99
N GLU A 565 -17.00 -31.23 17.89
CA GLU A 565 -17.28 -31.47 19.30
C GLU A 565 -17.09 -30.25 20.20
N PHE A 566 -16.47 -29.17 19.71
CA PHE A 566 -16.21 -27.98 20.52
C PHE A 566 -17.51 -27.30 20.89
N LYS A 567 -17.69 -26.98 22.17
CA LYS A 567 -18.88 -26.34 22.72
C LYS A 567 -18.44 -25.21 23.62
N THR A 568 -18.92 -24.00 23.34
CA THR A 568 -18.46 -22.78 24.01
C THR A 568 -19.53 -22.16 24.91
N THR A 569 -19.08 -21.56 26.00
CA THR A 569 -19.91 -20.97 27.05
C THR A 569 -19.23 -19.71 27.57
N ASN A 570 -19.96 -18.83 28.26
CA ASN A 570 -19.34 -17.74 28.99
C ASN A 570 -18.72 -18.24 30.31
N LYS A 571 -17.55 -17.69 30.67
CA LYS A 571 -16.94 -17.80 32.01
C LYS A 571 -17.94 -17.25 33.05
N ALA A 572 -17.94 -17.82 34.25
CA ALA A 572 -18.91 -17.45 35.30
C ALA A 572 -18.73 -15.98 35.71
N GLY A 573 -19.82 -15.20 35.68
CA GLY A 573 -19.81 -13.75 35.93
C GLY A 573 -19.56 -12.89 34.68
N SER A 574 -19.21 -13.46 33.53
CA SER A 574 -19.07 -12.75 32.26
C SER A 574 -20.41 -12.66 31.50
N GLU A 575 -20.54 -11.67 30.60
CA GLU A 575 -21.71 -11.53 29.73
C GLU A 575 -21.93 -12.78 28.86
N LYS A 576 -23.20 -13.08 28.51
CA LYS A 576 -23.57 -14.24 27.72
C LYS A 576 -23.24 -14.04 26.23
N LEU A 577 -22.38 -14.91 25.69
CA LEU A 577 -22.06 -14.99 24.26
C LEU A 577 -23.32 -15.17 23.39
N THR A 578 -23.41 -14.43 22.30
CA THR A 578 -24.55 -14.52 21.34
C THR A 578 -24.53 -15.84 20.56
N ASP A 579 -25.67 -16.24 19.98
CA ASP A 579 -25.77 -17.55 19.32
C ASP A 579 -24.83 -17.68 18.10
N SER A 580 -24.71 -16.63 17.27
CA SER A 580 -23.70 -16.57 16.19
C SER A 580 -22.27 -16.53 16.74
N GLU A 581 -22.00 -15.79 17.82
CA GLU A 581 -20.66 -15.74 18.42
C GLU A 581 -20.23 -17.12 18.95
N ARG A 582 -21.18 -17.92 19.47
CA ARG A 582 -20.88 -19.31 19.84
C ARG A 582 -20.62 -20.20 18.63
N GLU A 583 -21.42 -20.08 17.57
CA GLU A 583 -21.18 -20.79 16.29
C GLU A 583 -19.79 -20.45 15.70
N ASP A 584 -19.46 -19.17 15.64
CA ASP A 584 -18.19 -18.67 15.09
C ASP A 584 -17.00 -19.22 15.91
N ILE A 585 -17.07 -19.17 17.25
CA ILE A 585 -16.02 -19.67 18.17
C ILE A 585 -15.92 -21.20 18.16
N GLU A 586 -17.03 -21.93 18.15
CA GLU A 586 -17.01 -23.41 18.08
C GLU A 586 -16.43 -23.90 16.76
N THR A 587 -16.71 -23.20 15.65
CA THR A 587 -16.10 -23.48 14.35
C THR A 587 -14.60 -23.20 14.35
N TYR A 588 -14.19 -21.99 14.77
CA TYR A 588 -12.78 -21.60 14.86
C TYR A 588 -11.98 -22.56 15.74
N SER A 589 -12.53 -22.99 16.88
CA SER A 589 -11.87 -23.96 17.78
C SER A 589 -11.60 -25.31 17.12
N LYS A 590 -12.44 -25.73 16.15
CA LYS A 590 -12.21 -26.97 15.39
C LYS A 590 -11.20 -26.78 14.27
N GLY A 591 -11.13 -25.59 13.65
CA GLY A 591 -10.08 -25.24 12.70
C GLY A 591 -8.68 -25.21 13.36
N MET A 592 -8.59 -24.63 14.55
CA MET A 592 -7.38 -24.62 15.39
C MET A 592 -6.86 -26.03 15.70
N GLU A 593 -7.75 -26.99 15.94
CA GLU A 593 -7.36 -28.39 16.18
C GLU A 593 -6.76 -29.06 14.93
N TYR A 594 -7.33 -28.82 13.75
CA TYR A 594 -6.72 -29.29 12.51
C TYR A 594 -5.36 -28.63 12.25
N THR A 595 -5.17 -27.36 12.63
CA THR A 595 -3.85 -26.70 12.58
C THR A 595 -2.86 -27.28 13.60
N ASP A 596 -3.31 -27.65 14.81
CA ASP A 596 -2.49 -28.29 15.86
C ASP A 596 -1.91 -29.63 15.35
N ASP A 597 -2.77 -30.52 14.85
CA ASP A 597 -2.37 -31.81 14.27
C ASP A 597 -1.44 -31.61 13.04
N ALA A 598 -1.85 -30.78 12.08
CA ALA A 598 -1.10 -30.55 10.84
C ALA A 598 0.28 -29.93 11.09
N THR A 599 0.40 -29.01 12.06
CA THR A 599 1.68 -28.41 12.45
C THR A 599 2.61 -29.46 13.04
N MET A 600 2.13 -30.32 13.93
CA MET A 600 2.97 -31.35 14.54
C MET A 600 3.48 -32.37 13.52
N ASP A 601 2.64 -32.82 12.58
CA ASP A 601 3.08 -33.72 11.51
C ASP A 601 4.01 -33.03 10.50
N PHE A 602 3.89 -31.71 10.28
CA PHE A 602 4.85 -30.93 9.50
C PHE A 602 6.23 -30.86 10.18
N LEU A 603 6.31 -30.47 11.46
CA LEU A 603 7.58 -30.41 12.19
C LEU A 603 8.26 -31.79 12.29
N LYS A 604 7.46 -32.85 12.50
CA LYS A 604 7.91 -34.25 12.51
C LYS A 604 8.45 -34.74 11.16
N GLN A 605 8.05 -34.14 10.04
CA GLN A 605 8.65 -34.38 8.73
C GLN A 605 9.94 -33.56 8.55
N LEU A 606 9.96 -32.28 8.95
CA LEU A 606 11.17 -31.45 8.95
C LEU A 606 12.30 -32.00 9.85
N ASP A 607 11.96 -32.76 10.89
CA ASP A 607 12.94 -33.44 11.75
C ASP A 607 13.59 -34.69 11.11
N GLN A 608 13.06 -35.14 9.97
CA GLN A 608 13.67 -36.20 9.14
C GLN A 608 14.53 -35.64 7.99
N VAL A 609 14.49 -34.32 7.76
CA VAL A 609 15.25 -33.63 6.71
C VAL A 609 16.72 -33.48 7.13
N ASN A 610 17.63 -34.00 6.30
CA ASN A 610 19.09 -34.05 6.57
C ASN A 610 19.83 -32.71 6.33
N LYS A 611 19.18 -31.56 6.57
CA LYS A 611 19.80 -30.22 6.61
C LYS A 611 19.21 -29.40 7.76
N PRO A 612 19.91 -28.38 8.31
CA PRO A 612 19.37 -27.54 9.37
C PRO A 612 18.12 -26.78 8.88
N VAL A 613 17.04 -26.89 9.65
CA VAL A 613 15.77 -26.19 9.42
C VAL A 613 15.28 -25.58 10.75
N THR A 614 14.90 -24.30 10.71
CA THR A 614 14.26 -23.58 11.80
C THR A 614 12.94 -22.95 11.33
N VAL A 615 11.87 -23.22 12.08
CA VAL A 615 10.52 -22.72 11.81
C VAL A 615 10.19 -21.60 12.80
N VAL A 616 9.84 -20.42 12.31
CA VAL A 616 9.13 -19.38 13.07
C VAL A 616 7.66 -19.53 12.76
N PHE A 617 6.88 -20.06 13.70
CA PHE A 617 5.43 -20.11 13.61
C PHE A 617 4.84 -18.96 14.42
N TYR A 618 3.92 -18.21 13.82
CA TYR A 618 3.19 -17.14 14.51
C TYR A 618 1.78 -16.99 13.96
N GLY A 619 0.83 -16.70 14.85
CA GLY A 619 -0.47 -16.16 14.46
C GLY A 619 -0.37 -14.67 14.16
N ASP A 620 -0.99 -14.19 13.07
CA ASP A 620 -0.95 -12.78 12.70
C ASP A 620 -1.89 -11.91 13.53
N HIS A 621 -3.12 -12.35 13.79
CA HIS A 621 -4.08 -11.66 14.67
C HIS A 621 -5.08 -12.61 15.31
N LEU A 622 -5.83 -12.14 16.31
CA LEU A 622 -7.02 -12.86 16.76
C LEU A 622 -8.13 -12.78 15.68
N PRO A 623 -9.00 -13.80 15.57
CA PRO A 623 -10.18 -13.74 14.72
C PRO A 623 -11.19 -12.70 15.25
N GLY A 624 -11.81 -11.95 14.35
CA GLY A 624 -12.74 -10.85 14.65
C GLY A 624 -14.12 -11.25 15.21
N ILE A 625 -14.19 -12.36 15.96
CA ILE A 625 -15.42 -13.05 16.35
C ILE A 625 -15.89 -12.76 17.78
N TYR A 626 -14.99 -12.35 18.67
CA TYR A 626 -15.22 -12.20 20.12
C TYR A 626 -16.00 -10.92 20.49
N LYS A 627 -17.13 -10.70 19.82
CA LYS A 627 -18.02 -9.53 19.87
C LYS A 627 -18.42 -9.12 21.29
N THR A 628 -18.44 -10.04 22.24
CA THR A 628 -18.73 -9.81 23.66
C THR A 628 -17.48 -9.37 24.43
N ALA A 629 -16.33 -10.02 24.22
CA ALA A 629 -15.06 -9.61 24.84
C ALA A 629 -14.61 -8.22 24.36
N SER A 630 -14.81 -7.91 23.07
CA SER A 630 -14.52 -6.63 22.43
C SER A 630 -15.15 -5.39 23.10
N LYS A 631 -16.18 -5.55 23.96
CA LYS A 631 -16.92 -4.44 24.57
C LYS A 631 -16.21 -3.79 25.77
N ASP A 632 -15.31 -4.49 26.45
CA ASP A 632 -14.50 -3.91 27.54
C ASP A 632 -13.10 -3.59 26.99
N GLU A 633 -12.75 -2.30 26.98
CA GLU A 633 -11.46 -1.79 26.51
C GLU A 633 -10.28 -2.31 27.35
N LYS A 634 -10.51 -2.85 28.55
CA LYS A 634 -9.47 -3.53 29.34
C LYS A 634 -8.97 -4.82 28.68
N ASN A 635 -9.82 -5.48 27.89
CA ASN A 635 -9.46 -6.71 27.19
C ASN A 635 -8.56 -6.44 25.96
N SER A 636 -8.20 -5.18 25.67
CA SER A 636 -7.54 -4.84 24.40
C SER A 636 -6.20 -5.53 24.20
N ILE A 637 -5.40 -5.72 25.25
CA ILE A 637 -4.12 -6.44 25.14
C ILE A 637 -4.38 -7.94 24.95
N ASP A 638 -5.24 -8.56 25.76
CA ASP A 638 -5.62 -9.98 25.62
C ASP A 638 -6.20 -10.31 24.23
N LEU A 639 -6.89 -9.34 23.62
CA LEU A 639 -7.50 -9.47 22.29
C LEU A 639 -6.52 -9.22 21.13
N HIS A 640 -5.26 -8.89 21.42
CA HIS A 640 -4.20 -8.61 20.44
C HIS A 640 -2.92 -9.42 20.72
N LEU A 641 -3.00 -10.46 21.56
CA LEU A 641 -1.90 -11.39 21.85
C LEU A 641 -2.14 -12.77 21.20
N THR A 642 -1.50 -13.00 20.05
CA THR A 642 -1.46 -14.30 19.36
C THR A 642 -0.38 -15.21 19.93
N ASP A 643 -0.31 -16.45 19.48
CA ASP A 643 0.74 -17.40 19.84
C ASP A 643 1.87 -17.39 18.82
N TYR A 644 3.12 -17.52 19.29
CA TYR A 644 4.27 -17.81 18.44
C TYR A 644 5.23 -18.82 19.08
N PHE A 645 6.00 -19.52 18.24
CA PHE A 645 7.15 -20.31 18.65
C PHE A 645 8.24 -20.30 17.57
N ILE A 646 9.48 -20.54 17.98
CA ILE A 646 10.64 -20.77 17.12
C ILE A 646 11.16 -22.18 17.44
N TRP A 647 11.03 -23.09 16.48
CA TRP A 647 11.46 -24.49 16.59
C TRP A 647 12.62 -24.78 15.64
N SER A 648 13.52 -25.68 16.02
CA SER A 648 14.64 -26.11 15.17
C SER A 648 14.71 -27.64 15.13
N ASN A 649 15.00 -28.22 13.96
CA ASN A 649 15.18 -29.66 13.82
C ASN A 649 16.51 -30.15 14.42
N LYS A 650 16.65 -31.46 14.64
CA LYS A 650 17.90 -32.07 15.17
C LYS A 650 19.15 -31.77 14.34
N ALA A 651 19.01 -31.58 13.03
CA ALA A 651 20.12 -31.18 12.16
C ALA A 651 20.66 -29.76 12.48
N SER A 652 19.92 -28.97 13.26
CA SER A 652 20.26 -27.63 13.74
C SER A 652 20.84 -27.61 15.17
N GLU A 653 21.11 -28.75 15.79
CA GLU A 653 21.68 -28.83 17.15
C GLU A 653 23.03 -28.10 17.24
N VAL A 654 23.04 -26.98 17.96
CA VAL A 654 24.26 -26.21 18.27
C VAL A 654 25.14 -27.03 19.23
N LYS A 655 26.40 -27.25 18.86
CA LYS A 655 27.33 -28.15 19.58
C LYS A 655 28.09 -27.44 20.72
N GLY A 656 27.48 -26.44 21.33
CA GLY A 656 28.04 -25.61 22.40
C GLY A 656 27.07 -25.42 23.55
N GLU A 657 27.55 -24.83 24.64
CA GLU A 657 26.70 -24.41 25.75
C GLU A 657 25.72 -23.31 25.28
N PRO A 658 24.42 -23.37 25.64
CA PRO A 658 23.48 -22.30 25.35
C PRO A 658 23.95 -20.94 25.91
N ILE A 659 23.72 -19.85 25.18
CA ILE A 659 24.13 -18.50 25.63
C ILE A 659 23.25 -18.05 26.79
N GLN A 660 23.81 -18.11 28.00
CA GLN A 660 23.14 -17.77 29.26
C GLN A 660 23.00 -16.25 29.52
N ASP A 661 23.47 -15.40 28.59
CA ASP A 661 23.48 -13.93 28.74
C ASP A 661 22.14 -13.24 28.45
N ILE A 662 21.10 -13.99 28.02
CA ILE A 662 19.77 -13.45 27.73
C ILE A 662 18.79 -13.98 28.79
N PRO A 663 18.04 -13.11 29.50
CA PRO A 663 17.04 -13.54 30.47
C PRO A 663 15.99 -14.47 29.84
N ALA A 664 15.60 -15.52 30.58
CA ALA A 664 14.54 -16.45 30.14
C ALA A 664 13.20 -15.72 29.86
N ASP A 665 12.98 -14.60 30.58
CA ASP A 665 11.86 -13.66 30.44
C ASP A 665 11.75 -13.02 29.03
N THR A 666 12.88 -12.83 28.32
CA THR A 666 12.94 -11.93 27.15
C THR A 666 12.06 -12.40 25.98
N ASN A 667 11.89 -13.72 25.81
CA ASN A 667 11.10 -14.28 24.71
C ASN A 667 9.62 -14.55 25.08
N VAL A 668 9.17 -14.22 26.29
CA VAL A 668 7.76 -14.43 26.70
C VAL A 668 6.79 -13.56 25.88
N TYR A 669 7.25 -12.38 25.43
CA TYR A 669 6.53 -11.50 24.51
C TYR A 669 7.41 -11.13 23.31
N SER A 670 6.80 -10.99 22.13
CA SER A 670 7.45 -10.55 20.90
C SER A 670 6.50 -9.73 20.01
N SER A 671 7.03 -9.14 18.95
CA SER A 671 6.29 -8.57 17.82
C SER A 671 7.06 -8.92 16.53
N PRO A 672 6.42 -9.02 15.35
CA PRO A 672 7.02 -9.73 14.21
C PRO A 672 8.40 -9.21 13.76
N ASN A 673 8.64 -7.92 13.96
CA ASN A 673 9.90 -7.25 13.66
C ASN A 673 11.12 -7.82 14.41
N PHE A 674 10.93 -8.52 15.52
CA PHE A 674 12.02 -9.15 16.29
C PHE A 674 12.32 -10.60 15.90
N PHE A 675 11.44 -11.29 15.15
CA PHE A 675 11.60 -12.73 14.90
C PHE A 675 12.95 -13.12 14.30
N ILE A 676 13.56 -12.28 13.45
CA ILE A 676 14.86 -12.62 12.82
C ILE A 676 16.02 -12.60 13.82
N GLU A 677 15.96 -11.73 14.83
CA GLU A 677 16.99 -11.69 15.87
C GLU A 677 16.79 -12.84 16.86
N GLN A 678 15.53 -13.17 17.19
CA GLN A 678 15.18 -14.35 17.99
C GLN A 678 15.55 -15.68 17.30
N VAL A 679 15.39 -15.79 15.98
CA VAL A 679 15.95 -16.92 15.19
C VAL A 679 17.47 -16.96 15.35
N ALA A 680 18.16 -15.83 15.19
CA ALA A 680 19.60 -15.79 15.35
C ALA A 680 20.04 -16.15 16.78
N GLN A 681 19.25 -15.87 17.83
CA GLN A 681 19.45 -16.39 19.18
C GLN A 681 19.31 -17.91 19.23
N GLN A 682 18.18 -18.45 18.74
CA GLN A 682 17.86 -19.89 18.72
C GLN A 682 18.93 -20.73 17.99
N THR A 683 19.53 -20.20 16.92
CA THR A 683 20.48 -20.92 16.05
C THR A 683 21.95 -20.55 16.29
N ASP A 684 22.29 -19.98 17.46
CA ASP A 684 23.61 -19.43 17.83
C ASP A 684 24.34 -18.65 16.72
N SER A 685 23.54 -17.92 15.93
CA SER A 685 23.99 -17.42 14.64
C SER A 685 24.51 -15.99 14.73
N LYS A 686 25.54 -15.70 13.95
CA LYS A 686 26.10 -14.36 13.82
C LYS A 686 25.11 -13.39 13.16
N VAL A 687 25.13 -12.15 13.65
CA VAL A 687 24.19 -11.07 13.33
C VAL A 687 24.84 -9.98 12.48
N SER A 688 24.04 -9.33 11.62
CA SER A 688 24.38 -8.07 10.96
C SER A 688 24.27 -6.88 11.93
N PRO A 689 24.77 -5.68 11.60
CA PRO A 689 24.51 -4.47 12.38
C PRO A 689 23.00 -4.23 12.61
N PHE A 690 22.15 -4.43 11.60
CA PHE A 690 20.70 -4.32 11.73
C PHE A 690 20.10 -5.33 12.71
N ILE A 691 20.47 -6.61 12.63
CA ILE A 691 19.98 -7.63 13.58
C ILE A 691 20.52 -7.33 14.98
N ALA A 692 21.75 -6.83 15.13
CA ALA A 692 22.32 -6.41 16.41
C ALA A 692 21.61 -5.18 17.02
N PHE A 693 21.07 -4.28 16.19
CA PHE A 693 20.14 -3.24 16.62
C PHE A 693 18.85 -3.88 17.17
N LEU A 694 18.22 -4.78 16.42
CA LEU A 694 16.99 -5.46 16.85
C LEU A 694 17.19 -6.23 18.17
N THR A 695 18.31 -6.94 18.36
CA THR A 695 18.64 -7.61 19.64
C THR A 695 18.72 -6.62 20.81
N ARG A 696 19.29 -5.42 20.60
CA ARG A 696 19.36 -4.38 21.65
C ARG A 696 17.99 -3.75 21.92
N MET A 697 17.17 -3.60 20.87
CA MET A 697 15.80 -3.09 20.97
C MET A 697 14.91 -4.06 21.75
N HIS A 698 14.94 -5.37 21.42
CA HIS A 698 14.13 -6.41 22.08
C HIS A 698 14.50 -6.60 23.56
N GLN A 699 15.79 -6.49 23.90
CA GLN A 699 16.26 -6.46 25.30
C GLN A 699 15.67 -5.31 26.15
N HIS A 700 15.19 -4.24 25.52
CA HIS A 700 14.65 -3.05 26.19
C HIS A 700 13.12 -2.90 26.06
N ILE A 701 12.51 -3.46 25.00
CA ILE A 701 11.07 -3.51 24.74
C ILE A 701 10.75 -4.87 24.13
N ALA A 702 9.99 -5.72 24.84
CA ALA A 702 9.75 -7.10 24.43
C ALA A 702 8.79 -7.21 23.24
N ALA A 703 7.81 -6.30 23.12
CA ALA A 703 6.90 -6.26 21.97
C ALA A 703 6.46 -4.81 21.69
N MET A 704 6.22 -4.48 20.42
CA MET A 704 5.69 -3.18 20.02
C MET A 704 4.71 -3.25 18.85
N GLU A 705 3.60 -2.50 18.97
CA GLU A 705 2.60 -2.30 17.93
C GLU A 705 1.96 -0.90 18.05
N PRO A 706 1.38 -0.32 16.98
CA PRO A 706 0.54 0.87 17.07
C PRO A 706 -0.63 0.76 18.06
N PRO A 707 -1.30 1.87 18.41
CA PRO A 707 -2.52 1.84 19.21
C PRO A 707 -3.60 0.96 18.55
N VAL A 708 -4.17 0.00 19.29
CA VAL A 708 -5.07 -1.03 18.75
C VAL A 708 -6.55 -0.74 19.00
N VAL A 709 -7.45 -1.47 18.33
CA VAL A 709 -8.91 -1.35 18.51
C VAL A 709 -9.60 -2.71 18.41
N ASN A 710 -10.49 -3.03 19.35
CA ASN A 710 -11.11 -4.37 19.48
C ASN A 710 -12.25 -4.65 18.48
N LYS A 711 -12.08 -4.22 17.22
CA LYS A 711 -13.07 -4.31 16.13
C LYS A 711 -12.34 -4.63 14.83
N ILE A 712 -13.01 -5.31 13.90
CA ILE A 712 -12.44 -5.67 12.59
C ILE A 712 -11.81 -4.42 11.94
N GLN A 713 -10.52 -4.51 11.64
CA GLN A 713 -9.69 -3.34 11.33
C GLN A 713 -10.12 -2.67 10.02
N GLY A 714 -10.33 -1.35 10.09
CA GLY A 714 -10.66 -0.51 8.94
C GLY A 714 -9.43 0.23 8.44
N TRP A 715 -9.26 0.28 7.12
CA TRP A 715 -8.10 0.89 6.44
C TRP A 715 -8.26 2.41 6.26
N ASP A 716 -8.77 3.04 7.31
CA ASP A 716 -9.16 4.45 7.36
C ASP A 716 -8.06 5.32 7.99
N ARG A 717 -7.45 4.81 9.07
CA ARG A 717 -6.30 5.38 9.79
C ARG A 717 -5.74 4.36 10.77
N ILE A 718 -4.47 4.52 11.15
CA ILE A 718 -3.95 3.98 12.41
C ILE A 718 -4.66 4.74 13.57
N PRO A 719 -5.12 4.06 14.63
CA PRO A 719 -5.78 4.71 15.77
C PRO A 719 -4.88 5.70 16.52
N GLU A 720 -5.50 6.65 17.23
CA GLU A 720 -4.79 7.68 18.02
C GLU A 720 -4.32 7.13 19.36
N GLY A 721 -3.08 7.47 19.75
CA GLY A 721 -2.51 7.13 21.05
C GLY A 721 -0.98 7.11 21.01
N GLN A 722 -0.35 6.84 22.16
CA GLN A 722 1.03 6.32 22.16
C GLN A 722 0.99 4.87 21.67
N ALA A 723 1.94 4.47 20.83
CA ALA A 723 2.15 3.06 20.50
C ALA A 723 2.26 2.18 21.77
N ILE A 724 1.81 0.93 21.65
CA ILE A 724 1.85 -0.05 22.72
C ILE A 724 3.25 -0.65 22.75
N TYR A 725 3.95 -0.42 23.85
CA TYR A 725 5.26 -1.01 24.14
C TYR A 725 5.12 -1.90 25.36
N LEU A 726 5.54 -3.17 25.30
CA LEU A 726 5.48 -4.10 26.42
C LEU A 726 6.87 -4.37 27.01
N ASN A 727 6.94 -4.48 28.34
CA ASN A 727 8.13 -5.03 29.02
C ASN A 727 8.15 -6.57 28.93
N SER A 728 9.20 -7.21 29.45
CA SER A 728 9.34 -8.69 29.44
C SER A 728 8.27 -9.47 30.23
N LYS A 729 7.41 -8.78 30.99
CA LYS A 729 6.27 -9.37 31.72
C LYS A 729 4.94 -9.18 31.00
N GLY A 730 4.90 -8.36 29.95
CA GLY A 730 3.68 -7.95 29.25
C GLY A 730 3.03 -6.69 29.83
N ASP A 731 3.65 -5.99 30.78
CA ASP A 731 3.12 -4.72 31.28
C ASP A 731 3.35 -3.60 30.24
N PRO A 732 2.35 -2.76 29.92
CA PRO A 732 2.54 -1.59 29.06
C PRO A 732 3.53 -0.56 29.61
N MET A 733 4.30 0.05 28.72
CA MET A 733 5.34 1.03 29.00
C MET A 733 4.96 2.43 28.48
N SER A 734 5.21 3.45 29.31
CA SER A 734 5.12 4.87 28.95
C SER A 734 6.48 5.37 28.48
N VAL A 735 6.55 6.04 27.33
CA VAL A 735 7.81 6.58 26.77
C VAL A 735 8.44 7.66 27.66
N ALA A 736 7.62 8.37 28.46
CA ALA A 736 8.10 9.34 29.44
C ALA A 736 8.90 8.65 30.57
N ASP A 737 8.49 7.45 30.99
CA ASP A 737 9.05 6.71 32.12
C ASP A 737 10.19 5.74 31.70
N MET A 738 10.45 5.60 30.41
CA MET A 738 11.55 4.79 29.86
C MET A 738 12.94 5.32 30.27
N SER A 739 13.94 4.43 30.21
CA SER A 739 15.34 4.82 30.37
C SER A 739 15.82 5.72 29.22
N LYS A 740 16.94 6.44 29.39
CA LYS A 740 17.54 7.21 28.29
C LYS A 740 17.90 6.28 27.13
N ASP A 741 18.58 5.18 27.43
CA ASP A 741 19.03 4.16 26.48
C ASP A 741 17.86 3.57 25.68
N THR A 742 16.70 3.33 26.31
CA THR A 742 15.50 2.84 25.61
C THR A 742 14.92 3.90 24.66
N ARG A 743 14.92 5.19 25.03
CA ARG A 743 14.52 6.27 24.10
C ARG A 743 15.52 6.48 22.98
N GLU A 744 16.81 6.30 23.23
CA GLU A 744 17.86 6.36 22.20
C GLU A 744 17.73 5.21 21.20
N LEU A 745 17.33 4.01 21.66
CA LEU A 745 16.99 2.87 20.79
C LEU A 745 15.73 3.13 19.93
N LEU A 746 14.69 3.76 20.50
CA LEU A 746 13.49 4.15 19.73
C LEU A 746 13.82 5.22 18.67
N HIS A 747 14.60 6.24 19.02
CA HIS A 747 15.03 7.29 18.08
C HIS A 747 15.93 6.74 16.96
N ASP A 748 16.88 5.85 17.29
CA ASP A 748 17.66 5.13 16.29
C ASP A 748 16.74 4.29 15.37
N TYR A 749 15.66 3.69 15.89
CA TYR A 749 14.67 2.95 15.07
C TYR A 749 13.92 3.87 14.12
N GLU A 750 13.48 5.05 14.58
CA GLU A 750 12.81 6.05 13.76
C GLU A 750 13.73 6.52 12.62
N LEU A 751 15.01 6.80 12.91
CA LEU A 751 16.03 7.12 11.91
C LEU A 751 16.27 5.98 10.90
N ILE A 752 16.46 4.74 11.36
CA ILE A 752 16.67 3.56 10.50
C ILE A 752 15.47 3.33 9.58
N GLN A 753 14.26 3.39 10.13
CA GLN A 753 13.03 3.14 9.38
C GLN A 753 12.74 4.28 8.40
N TYR A 754 12.95 5.53 8.79
CA TYR A 754 12.80 6.67 7.88
C TYR A 754 13.78 6.55 6.71
N ASP A 755 15.07 6.29 6.95
CA ASP A 755 16.09 6.15 5.91
C ASP A 755 15.74 5.05 4.89
N ILE A 756 15.26 3.91 5.38
CA ILE A 756 14.88 2.75 4.56
C ILE A 756 13.61 2.99 3.74
N THR A 757 12.67 3.80 4.24
CA THR A 757 11.31 3.91 3.65
C THR A 757 11.03 5.21 2.89
N ALA A 758 11.30 6.37 3.49
CA ALA A 758 10.91 7.69 2.99
C ALA A 758 12.09 8.65 2.77
N GLY A 759 13.25 8.36 3.36
CA GLY A 759 14.47 9.16 3.27
C GLY A 759 15.34 8.86 2.05
N ASN A 760 16.60 9.27 2.14
CA ASN A 760 17.60 9.23 1.07
C ASN A 760 18.33 7.87 0.95
N HIS A 761 17.98 6.87 1.76
CA HIS A 761 18.56 5.52 1.75
C HIS A 761 20.07 5.48 2.04
N TYR A 762 20.60 6.31 2.94
CA TYR A 762 22.03 6.37 3.27
C TYR A 762 22.61 5.04 3.78
N LEU A 763 21.82 4.22 4.47
CA LEU A 763 22.25 2.90 4.97
C LEU A 763 22.49 1.87 3.84
N LYS A 764 21.94 2.10 2.64
CA LYS A 764 21.90 1.13 1.53
C LYS A 764 23.26 0.66 1.03
N ASP A 765 24.20 1.59 0.91
CA ASP A 765 25.55 1.30 0.38
C ASP A 765 26.56 1.01 1.52
N THR A 766 26.08 0.83 2.75
CA THR A 766 26.86 0.41 3.92
C THR A 766 26.76 -1.09 4.18
N ASN A 767 27.51 -1.60 5.16
CA ASN A 767 27.37 -2.99 5.63
C ASN A 767 26.22 -3.21 6.63
N PHE A 768 25.31 -2.23 6.84
CA PHE A 768 24.33 -2.27 7.92
C PHE A 768 23.38 -3.48 7.87
N MET A 769 22.94 -3.89 6.67
CA MET A 769 22.09 -5.07 6.48
C MET A 769 22.88 -6.39 6.32
N ASN A 770 24.20 -6.32 6.15
CA ASN A 770 25.02 -7.46 5.70
C ASN A 770 25.41 -8.39 6.85
N LEU A 771 25.28 -9.70 6.64
CA LEU A 771 25.74 -10.71 7.59
C LEU A 771 27.27 -10.86 7.55
N PRO A 772 27.93 -11.28 8.64
CA PRO A 772 29.34 -11.61 8.62
C PRO A 772 29.67 -12.69 7.58
N ASN A 773 30.79 -12.51 6.87
CA ASN A 773 31.29 -13.37 5.80
C ASN A 773 30.49 -13.41 4.48
N THR A 774 29.35 -12.71 4.35
CA THR A 774 28.78 -12.48 3.02
C THR A 774 29.65 -11.47 2.27
N LYS A 775 30.52 -11.94 1.37
CA LYS A 775 31.17 -11.05 0.39
C LYS A 775 30.09 -10.50 -0.53
N ASN A 776 30.09 -9.18 -0.74
CA ASN A 776 29.21 -8.53 -1.72
C ASN A 776 29.33 -9.23 -3.08
N SER A 777 28.18 -9.57 -3.66
CA SER A 777 28.02 -10.29 -4.93
C SER A 777 27.48 -9.38 -6.03
#